data_AF-A0AAW0X9C3-F1
#
_entry.id   AF-A0AAW0X9C3-F1
#
_cell.length_a   1.000
_cell.length_b   1.000
_cell.length_c   1.000
_cell.angle_alpha   90.00
_cell.angle_beta   90.00
_cell.angle_gamma   90.00
#
_symmetry.space_group_name_H-M   'P 1'
#
loop_
_entity.id
_entity.type
_entity.pdbx_description
1 polymer ?
#
loop_
_entity_poly.entity_id
_entity_poly.type
_entity_poly.pdbx_seq_one_letter_code
_entity_poly.pdbx_strand_id
1 'polypeptide(L)'
;MAPNGGSGESGKEGDNKNSSSSSLMLGLLEEFTKIYSDRLQRVEETAIKCDQKQYLENKVRVLESWIRDLGEQNAVLVVTVEELEREAADRVALLEDRLSKMATTTRESCVSLRDHQIQVSSLVTDKIGLEKKAQGLGEKVLTLERRTLGLKEENANLQSDLNNLIQVISRARQTGQWEVDDLTFSCVTPEQVFGPVLSSSRRSSQSLKESQRDYLHQIFEDHLRKDNSSLASSFSNLQDADSAYGGRGSEKDLIIMKLRADLRSLQSTHEETNRQLLERDKHIADLQTQLTETHHELALSQAEVSTVNQTLKEVRHHNRHENVEITRKDEVIRHLLSKQSVYKKDCMKGSVPMLCDLDNVITGENNVEAQLSENIDVLASRLAELEEECQQLRIQHTALQDTHALCTPTINMLQEQLNRSHQILSNKNEESSRGSPNGFYSTISPSSQISKLENELAEKSVLLRELQSHLAASRQELHLKDETLHKLEKKLDSSRREGNQRGGRMQYLTGQLTSLQLEVGRTHGQAEQLRRQVEKKAELIEKLEVENSSLTHQLNEKSATLERFQTEIVKTSTELERKRKEVSEQKMTIRTLQEALVASKRSCDDLRSRLNCDVMSQETQAERLERELKEAQSLHHHAFTQLLESGARGEVLEEENRALGRRVTSLQQDLAHAHKQETRQITYWKGKAEEATHKLALTQKEVQTLEEEVTATAEARAEAEKRAEELQKRNVQLQERLSAQETSESVERLG
;
A
#
# COMPACT_ATOMS: atom_id res chain seq x y z
N MET A 1 -1.17 -0.74 17.37
CA MET A 1 -2.47 -1.34 17.75
C MET A 1 -2.31 -2.85 17.68
N ALA A 2 -2.75 -3.59 18.71
CA ALA A 2 -2.72 -5.06 18.69
C ALA A 2 -4.15 -5.60 18.54
N PRO A 3 -4.38 -6.66 17.75
CA PRO A 3 -5.68 -7.33 17.69
C PRO A 3 -5.89 -8.17 18.96
N ASN A 4 -7.14 -8.20 19.44
CA ASN A 4 -7.52 -8.93 20.64
C ASN A 4 -7.83 -10.40 20.33
N GLY A 5 -7.56 -11.31 21.27
CA GLY A 5 -7.82 -12.74 21.08
C GLY A 5 -9.31 -13.10 21.18
N GLY A 6 -9.85 -13.75 20.16
CA GLY A 6 -11.22 -14.28 20.15
C GLY A 6 -11.27 -15.76 20.52
N SER A 7 -11.52 -16.09 21.78
CA SER A 7 -11.79 -17.45 22.24
C SER A 7 -13.23 -17.85 21.93
N GLY A 8 -13.45 -18.65 20.88
CA GLY A 8 -14.77 -19.14 20.50
C GLY A 8 -15.22 -20.31 21.37
N GLU A 9 -16.29 -20.14 22.15
CA GLU A 9 -17.00 -21.25 22.79
C GLU A 9 -17.79 -22.07 21.75
N SER A 10 -17.57 -23.38 21.72
CA SER A 10 -18.46 -24.32 21.01
C SER A 10 -18.34 -25.71 21.63
N GLY A 11 -19.45 -26.31 22.09
CA GLY A 11 -19.46 -27.69 22.58
C GLY A 11 -20.33 -27.98 23.81
N LYS A 12 -21.63 -27.65 23.80
CA LYS A 12 -22.62 -28.14 24.79
C LYS A 12 -24.03 -28.31 24.20
N GLU A 13 -24.23 -29.31 23.33
CA GLU A 13 -25.57 -29.61 22.80
C GLU A 13 -25.83 -31.09 22.46
N GLY A 14 -24.96 -32.01 22.91
CA GLY A 14 -25.02 -33.43 22.52
C GLY A 14 -25.83 -34.38 23.43
N ASP A 15 -25.77 -34.20 24.74
CA ASP A 15 -26.03 -35.31 25.69
C ASP A 15 -27.50 -35.73 25.84
N ASN A 16 -28.46 -34.87 25.46
CA ASN A 16 -29.86 -35.00 25.88
C ASN A 16 -30.69 -36.05 25.11
N LYS A 17 -30.06 -36.97 24.36
CA LYS A 17 -30.73 -38.06 23.64
C LYS A 17 -30.49 -39.46 24.22
N ASN A 18 -29.38 -39.69 24.93
CA ASN A 18 -29.03 -41.05 25.39
C ASN A 18 -29.85 -41.53 26.62
N SER A 19 -30.49 -40.63 27.36
CA SER A 19 -31.30 -40.97 28.53
C SER A 19 -32.56 -41.78 28.18
N SER A 20 -33.19 -41.50 27.03
CA SER A 20 -34.45 -42.14 26.62
C SER A 20 -34.31 -43.64 26.34
N SER A 21 -33.21 -44.07 25.70
CA SER A 21 -32.98 -45.48 25.38
C SER A 21 -32.76 -46.34 26.62
N SER A 22 -32.05 -45.81 27.63
CA SER A 22 -31.80 -46.49 28.90
C SER A 22 -33.10 -46.76 29.67
N SER A 23 -34.00 -45.77 29.71
CA SER A 23 -35.32 -45.93 30.34
C SER A 23 -36.20 -46.99 29.68
N LEU A 24 -36.03 -47.24 28.37
CA LEU A 24 -36.82 -48.21 27.62
C LEU A 24 -36.31 -49.64 27.84
N MET A 25 -34.99 -49.83 27.91
CA MET A 25 -34.38 -51.12 28.30
C MET A 25 -34.82 -51.54 29.73
N LEU A 26 -34.89 -50.59 30.67
CA LEU A 26 -35.31 -50.86 32.04
C LEU A 26 -36.76 -51.37 32.11
N GLY A 27 -37.68 -50.74 31.36
CA GLY A 27 -39.09 -51.16 31.30
C GLY A 27 -39.28 -52.56 30.71
N LEU A 28 -38.46 -52.94 29.71
CA LEU A 28 -38.48 -54.31 29.16
C LEU A 28 -38.01 -55.35 30.19
N LEU A 29 -36.99 -55.04 30.99
CA LEU A 29 -36.54 -55.92 32.08
C LEU A 29 -37.61 -56.10 33.16
N GLU A 30 -38.35 -55.05 33.51
CA GLU A 30 -39.51 -55.12 34.40
C GLU A 30 -40.62 -56.01 33.82
N GLU A 31 -40.92 -55.90 32.52
CA GLU A 31 -41.92 -56.72 31.85
C GLU A 31 -41.51 -58.21 31.76
N PHE A 32 -40.26 -58.51 31.43
CA PHE A 32 -39.74 -59.90 31.49
C PHE A 32 -39.79 -60.48 32.90
N THR A 33 -39.41 -59.70 33.92
CA THR A 33 -39.49 -60.11 35.33
C THR A 33 -40.92 -60.43 35.73
N LYS A 34 -41.88 -59.59 35.31
CA LYS A 34 -43.30 -59.81 35.52
C LYS A 34 -43.81 -61.07 34.80
N ILE A 35 -43.48 -61.27 33.53
CA ILE A 35 -43.89 -62.46 32.76
C ILE A 35 -43.43 -63.76 33.46
N TYR A 36 -42.20 -63.78 33.99
CA TYR A 36 -41.70 -64.94 34.72
C TYR A 36 -42.33 -65.10 36.12
N SER A 37 -42.62 -64.01 36.82
CA SER A 37 -43.42 -64.03 38.06
C SER A 37 -44.83 -64.58 37.81
N ASP A 38 -45.54 -64.07 36.80
CA ASP A 38 -46.87 -64.51 36.41
C ASP A 38 -46.89 -65.99 35.95
N ARG A 39 -45.80 -66.49 35.34
CA ARG A 39 -45.64 -67.93 35.01
C ARG A 39 -45.42 -68.77 36.26
N LEU A 40 -44.62 -68.31 37.21
CA LEU A 40 -44.33 -69.01 38.46
C LEU A 40 -45.57 -69.08 39.37
N GLN A 41 -46.29 -67.96 39.52
CA GLN A 41 -47.53 -67.89 40.28
C GLN A 41 -48.59 -68.86 39.73
N ARG A 42 -48.76 -68.94 38.40
CA ARG A 42 -49.69 -69.92 37.79
C ARG A 42 -49.30 -71.38 38.09
N VAL A 43 -48.00 -71.70 38.18
CA VAL A 43 -47.56 -73.03 38.60
C VAL A 43 -47.89 -73.28 40.08
N GLU A 44 -47.74 -72.28 40.94
CA GLU A 44 -48.10 -72.35 42.37
C GLU A 44 -49.63 -72.46 42.58
N GLU A 45 -50.45 -71.75 41.80
CA GLU A 45 -51.90 -71.91 41.78
C GLU A 45 -52.34 -73.32 41.34
N THR A 46 -51.59 -73.97 40.44
CA THR A 46 -51.82 -75.37 40.07
C THR A 46 -51.33 -76.39 41.11
N ALA A 47 -50.48 -76.00 42.07
CA ALA A 47 -49.95 -76.91 43.09
C ALA A 47 -51.04 -77.51 44.00
N ILE A 48 -52.20 -76.85 44.10
CA ILE A 48 -53.37 -77.31 44.87
C ILE A 48 -54.10 -78.48 44.15
N LYS A 49 -53.83 -78.72 42.86
CA LYS A 49 -54.59 -79.64 42.00
C LYS A 49 -53.77 -80.79 41.40
N CYS A 50 -52.45 -80.80 41.58
CA CYS A 50 -51.54 -81.75 40.94
C CYS A 50 -50.62 -82.40 42.00
N ASP A 51 -50.10 -83.60 41.71
CA ASP A 51 -49.14 -84.26 42.59
C ASP A 51 -47.89 -83.40 42.81
N GLN A 52 -47.35 -83.43 44.04
CA GLN A 52 -46.19 -82.64 44.46
C GLN A 52 -44.99 -82.78 43.49
N LYS A 53 -44.78 -83.99 42.95
CA LYS A 53 -43.76 -84.25 41.93
C LYS A 53 -43.98 -83.43 40.65
N GLN A 54 -45.22 -83.42 40.12
CA GLN A 54 -45.56 -82.72 38.89
C GLN A 54 -45.51 -81.19 39.06
N TYR A 55 -45.88 -80.69 40.24
CA TYR A 55 -45.67 -79.28 40.61
C TYR A 55 -44.18 -78.92 40.58
N LEU A 56 -43.32 -79.73 41.22
CA LEU A 56 -41.87 -79.49 41.23
C LEU A 56 -41.26 -79.57 39.82
N GLU A 57 -41.63 -80.55 39.00
CA GLU A 57 -41.18 -80.66 37.60
C GLU A 57 -41.58 -79.45 36.75
N ASN A 58 -42.80 -78.93 36.93
CA ASN A 58 -43.24 -77.71 36.25
C ASN A 58 -42.49 -76.46 36.76
N LYS A 59 -42.25 -76.35 38.08
CA LYS A 59 -41.54 -75.21 38.67
C LYS A 59 -40.07 -75.19 38.26
N VAL A 60 -39.39 -76.34 38.26
CA VAL A 60 -38.03 -76.49 37.72
C VAL A 60 -37.99 -76.07 36.25
N ARG A 61 -38.91 -76.55 35.40
CA ARG A 61 -38.94 -76.19 33.97
C ARG A 61 -39.10 -74.69 33.71
N VAL A 62 -39.89 -73.98 34.53
CA VAL A 62 -40.02 -72.51 34.43
C VAL A 62 -38.73 -71.81 34.83
N LEU A 63 -38.04 -72.29 35.88
CA LEU A 63 -36.76 -71.74 36.31
C LEU A 63 -35.62 -72.05 35.32
N GLU A 64 -35.59 -73.25 34.72
CA GLU A 64 -34.65 -73.63 33.65
C GLU A 64 -34.85 -72.76 32.38
N SER A 65 -36.10 -72.42 32.05
CA SER A 65 -36.40 -71.45 31.00
C SER A 65 -35.86 -70.07 31.36
N TRP A 66 -36.13 -69.58 32.57
CA TRP A 66 -35.67 -68.26 33.00
C TRP A 66 -34.13 -68.14 33.06
N ILE A 67 -33.45 -69.16 33.56
CA ILE A 67 -31.97 -69.23 33.61
C ILE A 67 -31.38 -69.24 32.19
N ARG A 68 -32.03 -69.91 31.23
CA ARG A 68 -31.62 -69.90 29.82
C ARG A 68 -31.78 -68.52 29.19
N ASP A 69 -32.97 -67.93 29.31
CA ASP A 69 -33.26 -66.59 28.77
C ASP A 69 -32.30 -65.54 29.36
N LEU A 70 -31.98 -65.62 30.66
CA LEU A 70 -30.97 -64.77 31.31
C LEU A 70 -29.56 -65.05 30.79
N GLY A 71 -29.21 -66.30 30.49
CA GLY A 71 -27.94 -66.67 29.86
C GLY A 71 -27.80 -66.08 28.46
N GLU A 72 -28.86 -66.14 27.66
CA GLU A 72 -28.92 -65.56 26.31
C GLU A 72 -28.86 -64.02 26.36
N GLN A 73 -29.59 -63.38 27.29
CA GLN A 73 -29.49 -61.93 27.53
C GLN A 73 -28.08 -61.50 27.95
N ASN A 74 -27.43 -62.23 28.88
CA ASN A 74 -26.06 -61.94 29.30
C ASN A 74 -25.05 -62.13 28.15
N ALA A 75 -25.23 -63.13 27.28
CA ALA A 75 -24.39 -63.32 26.10
C ALA A 75 -24.51 -62.16 25.11
N VAL A 76 -25.75 -61.70 24.83
CA VAL A 76 -25.98 -60.51 23.99
C VAL A 76 -25.38 -59.26 24.63
N LEU A 77 -25.55 -59.05 25.95
CA LEU A 77 -24.95 -57.92 26.66
C LEU A 77 -23.42 -57.91 26.54
N VAL A 78 -22.75 -59.04 26.75
CA VAL A 78 -21.28 -59.15 26.58
C VAL A 78 -20.88 -58.77 25.15
N VAL A 79 -21.54 -59.30 24.12
CA VAL A 79 -21.24 -58.93 22.72
C VAL A 79 -21.44 -57.44 22.47
N THR A 80 -22.52 -56.83 22.96
CA THR A 80 -22.73 -55.38 22.80
C THR A 80 -21.71 -54.53 23.58
N VAL A 81 -21.19 -55.01 24.71
CA VAL A 81 -20.09 -54.34 25.43
C VAL A 81 -18.78 -54.47 24.66
N GLU A 82 -18.44 -55.66 24.13
CA GLU A 82 -17.26 -55.85 23.28
C GLU A 82 -17.33 -55.01 21.99
N GLU A 83 -18.52 -54.81 21.42
CA GLU A 83 -18.74 -53.92 20.27
C GLU A 83 -18.57 -52.44 20.64
N LEU A 84 -19.08 -52.00 21.79
CA LEU A 84 -18.91 -50.63 22.28
C LEU A 84 -17.47 -50.32 22.72
N GLU A 85 -16.76 -51.27 23.33
CA GLU A 85 -15.34 -51.15 23.66
C GLU A 85 -14.48 -51.06 22.39
N ARG A 86 -14.81 -51.85 21.36
CA ARG A 86 -14.17 -51.80 20.05
C ARG A 86 -14.42 -50.46 19.35
N GLU A 87 -15.67 -49.99 19.30
CA GLU A 87 -15.99 -48.69 18.70
C GLU A 87 -15.31 -47.54 19.48
N ALA A 88 -15.23 -47.63 20.81
CA ALA A 88 -14.51 -46.65 21.61
C ALA A 88 -13.00 -46.66 21.30
N ALA A 89 -12.38 -47.84 21.15
CA ALA A 89 -10.98 -47.96 20.77
C ALA A 89 -10.71 -47.41 19.36
N ASP A 90 -11.55 -47.74 18.37
CA ASP A 90 -11.44 -47.24 16.99
C ASP A 90 -11.59 -45.71 16.94
N ARG A 91 -12.55 -45.16 17.70
CA ARG A 91 -12.74 -43.70 17.84
C ARG A 91 -11.53 -43.02 18.50
N VAL A 92 -10.91 -43.64 19.51
CA VAL A 92 -9.67 -43.14 20.14
C VAL A 92 -8.51 -43.17 19.16
N ALA A 93 -8.27 -44.28 18.45
CA ALA A 93 -7.21 -44.40 17.46
C ALA A 93 -7.34 -43.37 16.32
N LEU A 94 -8.56 -43.10 15.86
CA LEU A 94 -8.85 -42.06 14.86
C LEU A 94 -8.58 -40.65 15.40
N LEU A 95 -8.86 -40.38 16.68
CA LEU A 95 -8.52 -39.11 17.32
C LEU A 95 -7.01 -38.93 17.52
N GLU A 96 -6.28 -40.00 17.87
CA GLU A 96 -4.82 -40.00 18.00
C GLU A 96 -4.12 -39.78 16.64
N ASP A 97 -4.55 -40.46 15.58
CA ASP A 97 -4.08 -40.23 14.21
C ASP A 97 -4.33 -38.78 13.76
N ARG A 98 -5.54 -38.26 13.99
CA ARG A 98 -5.89 -36.88 13.66
C ARG A 98 -5.05 -35.86 14.45
N LEU A 99 -4.82 -36.10 15.74
CA LEU A 99 -4.01 -35.23 16.59
C LEU A 99 -2.52 -35.29 16.17
N SER A 100 -2.02 -36.46 15.81
CA SER A 100 -0.69 -36.67 15.26
C SER A 100 -0.49 -35.89 13.95
N LYS A 101 -1.43 -35.99 13.00
CA LYS A 101 -1.43 -35.24 11.74
C LYS A 101 -1.52 -33.72 11.94
N MET A 102 -2.32 -33.26 12.91
CA MET A 102 -2.36 -31.84 13.28
C MET A 102 -1.01 -31.39 13.89
N ALA A 103 -0.33 -32.24 14.67
CA ALA A 103 0.98 -31.96 15.24
C ALA A 103 2.12 -31.97 14.21
N THR A 104 2.06 -32.81 13.16
CA THR A 104 3.02 -32.74 12.03
C THR A 104 2.83 -31.48 11.22
N THR A 105 1.61 -31.19 10.77
CA THR A 105 1.27 -29.98 9.99
C THR A 105 1.63 -28.69 10.75
N THR A 106 1.41 -28.65 12.07
CA THR A 106 1.81 -27.51 12.91
C THR A 106 3.35 -27.39 13.00
N ARG A 107 4.07 -28.51 13.11
CA ARG A 107 5.54 -28.53 13.13
C ARG A 107 6.14 -28.06 11.80
N GLU A 108 5.62 -28.54 10.68
CA GLU A 108 6.00 -28.13 9.33
C GLU A 108 5.74 -26.63 9.10
N SER A 109 4.58 -26.14 9.53
CA SER A 109 4.25 -24.70 9.50
C SER A 109 5.25 -23.86 10.30
N CYS A 110 5.65 -24.32 11.50
CA CYS A 110 6.66 -23.65 12.32
C CYS A 110 8.07 -23.67 11.72
N VAL A 111 8.43 -24.70 10.93
CA VAL A 111 9.70 -24.74 10.18
C VAL A 111 9.65 -23.76 9.01
N SER A 112 8.60 -23.82 8.17
CA SER A 112 8.40 -22.87 7.06
C SER A 112 8.42 -21.40 7.51
N LEU A 113 7.73 -21.07 8.61
CA LEU A 113 7.77 -19.73 9.20
C LEU A 113 9.17 -19.30 9.65
N ARG A 114 9.99 -20.23 10.15
CA ARG A 114 11.38 -19.96 10.53
C ARG A 114 12.27 -19.72 9.30
N ASP A 115 12.07 -20.47 8.24
CA ASP A 115 12.85 -20.32 7.01
C ASP A 115 12.50 -19.01 6.29
N HIS A 116 11.22 -18.63 6.25
CA HIS A 116 10.79 -17.30 5.81
C HIS A 116 11.35 -16.18 6.70
N GLN A 117 11.42 -16.36 8.02
CA GLN A 117 12.04 -15.39 8.93
C GLN A 117 13.55 -15.21 8.64
N ILE A 118 14.26 -16.29 8.30
CA ILE A 118 15.67 -16.24 7.87
C ILE A 118 15.80 -15.53 6.52
N GLN A 119 14.96 -15.86 5.54
CA GLN A 119 14.94 -15.23 4.22
C GLN A 119 14.69 -13.71 4.29
N VAL A 120 13.68 -13.29 5.08
CA VAL A 120 13.38 -11.87 5.33
C VAL A 120 14.56 -11.19 6.02
N SER A 121 15.22 -11.85 6.97
CA SER A 121 16.41 -11.29 7.65
C SER A 121 17.57 -11.05 6.68
N SER A 122 17.83 -11.98 5.75
CA SER A 122 18.83 -11.82 4.68
C SER A 122 18.49 -10.63 3.78
N LEU A 123 17.26 -10.56 3.27
CA LEU A 123 16.80 -9.49 2.39
C LEU A 123 16.87 -8.11 3.07
N VAL A 124 16.66 -8.03 4.39
CA VAL A 124 16.87 -6.79 5.17
C VAL A 124 18.36 -6.43 5.23
N THR A 125 19.27 -7.38 5.45
CA THR A 125 20.72 -7.08 5.41
C THR A 125 21.21 -6.67 4.03
N ASP A 126 20.72 -7.30 2.96
CA ASP A 126 21.05 -6.96 1.58
C ASP A 126 20.52 -5.57 1.21
N LYS A 127 19.28 -5.25 1.60
CA LYS A 127 18.70 -3.91 1.46
C LYS A 127 19.57 -2.84 2.13
N ILE A 128 19.97 -3.04 3.39
CA ILE A 128 20.84 -2.11 4.13
C ILE A 128 22.19 -1.95 3.41
N GLY A 129 22.74 -3.03 2.85
CA GLY A 129 23.95 -3.01 2.03
C GLY A 129 23.80 -2.19 0.74
N LEU A 130 22.64 -2.27 0.07
CA LEU A 130 22.31 -1.49 -1.13
C LEU A 130 22.03 -0.03 -0.81
N GLU A 131 21.32 0.28 0.28
CA GLU A 131 21.06 1.66 0.73
C GLU A 131 22.37 2.40 1.06
N LYS A 132 23.33 1.75 1.74
CA LYS A 132 24.68 2.31 1.97
C LYS A 132 25.44 2.55 0.67
N LYS A 133 25.35 1.65 -0.31
CA LYS A 133 25.95 1.84 -1.65
C LYS A 133 25.31 3.02 -2.39
N ALA A 134 24.00 3.17 -2.31
CA ALA A 134 23.27 4.28 -2.93
C ALA A 134 23.63 5.63 -2.29
N GLN A 135 23.73 5.71 -0.96
CA GLN A 135 24.22 6.90 -0.24
C GLN A 135 25.64 7.29 -0.69
N GLY A 136 26.58 6.35 -0.68
CA GLY A 136 27.97 6.59 -1.11
C GLY A 136 28.13 6.86 -2.62
N LEU A 137 27.12 6.61 -3.45
CA LEU A 137 27.05 7.08 -4.83
C LEU A 137 26.49 8.51 -4.90
N GLY A 138 25.46 8.84 -4.12
CA GLY A 138 24.91 10.19 -4.01
C GLY A 138 25.94 11.22 -3.55
N GLU A 139 26.76 10.89 -2.55
CA GLU A 139 27.88 11.74 -2.10
C GLU A 139 28.92 12.01 -3.21
N LYS A 140 29.20 11.00 -4.05
CA LYS A 140 30.10 11.14 -5.20
C LYS A 140 29.48 12.02 -6.29
N VAL A 141 28.18 11.87 -6.57
CA VAL A 141 27.45 12.74 -7.50
C VAL A 141 27.50 14.19 -7.02
N LEU A 142 27.12 14.49 -5.78
CA LEU A 142 27.19 15.83 -5.20
C LEU A 142 28.61 16.44 -5.24
N THR A 143 29.64 15.61 -5.10
CA THR A 143 31.05 16.04 -5.19
C THR A 143 31.45 16.35 -6.64
N LEU A 144 31.00 15.55 -7.62
CA LEU A 144 31.23 15.78 -9.04
C LEU A 144 30.43 16.98 -9.57
N GLU A 145 29.20 17.20 -9.09
CA GLU A 145 28.39 18.37 -9.39
C GLU A 145 29.06 19.65 -8.90
N ARG A 146 29.55 19.67 -7.64
CA ARG A 146 30.30 20.80 -7.09
C ARG A 146 31.56 21.11 -7.89
N ARG A 147 32.32 20.08 -8.31
CA ARG A 147 33.49 20.24 -9.19
C ARG A 147 33.10 20.77 -10.57
N THR A 148 31.98 20.30 -11.13
CA THR A 148 31.47 20.73 -12.43
C THR A 148 30.96 22.18 -12.38
N LEU A 149 30.42 22.63 -11.25
CA LEU A 149 30.05 24.03 -11.02
C LEU A 149 31.31 24.93 -11.02
N GLY A 150 32.33 24.59 -10.23
CA GLY A 150 33.59 25.35 -10.18
C GLY A 150 34.26 25.44 -11.55
N LEU A 151 34.36 24.33 -12.28
CA LEU A 151 34.90 24.32 -13.65
C LEU A 151 34.07 25.19 -14.63
N LYS A 152 32.77 25.38 -14.42
CA LYS A 152 31.96 26.30 -15.23
C LYS A 152 32.21 27.76 -14.88
N GLU A 153 32.39 28.06 -13.60
CA GLU A 153 32.73 29.40 -13.10
C GLU A 153 34.13 29.83 -13.58
N GLU A 154 35.12 28.94 -13.48
CA GLU A 154 36.47 29.12 -14.05
C GLU A 154 36.42 29.39 -15.56
N ASN A 155 35.64 28.60 -16.32
CA ASN A 155 35.47 28.83 -17.76
C ASN A 155 34.77 30.17 -18.08
N ALA A 156 33.81 30.61 -17.27
CA ALA A 156 33.13 31.90 -17.47
C ALA A 156 34.09 33.07 -17.24
N ASN A 157 34.92 33.00 -16.18
CA ASN A 157 35.95 34.00 -15.89
C ASN A 157 37.00 34.05 -17.01
N LEU A 158 37.50 32.90 -17.47
CA LEU A 158 38.43 32.82 -18.60
C LEU A 158 37.84 33.36 -19.91
N GLN A 159 36.53 33.17 -20.16
CA GLN A 159 35.87 33.79 -21.33
C GLN A 159 35.74 35.31 -21.19
N SER A 160 35.45 35.83 -19.98
CA SER A 160 35.46 37.27 -19.70
C SER A 160 36.84 37.87 -19.99
N ASP A 161 37.90 37.24 -19.48
CA ASP A 161 39.28 37.70 -19.66
C ASP A 161 39.73 37.63 -21.13
N LEU A 162 39.37 36.58 -21.86
CA LEU A 162 39.61 36.49 -23.30
C LEU A 162 38.89 37.61 -24.07
N ASN A 163 37.64 37.91 -23.74
CA ASN A 163 36.89 39.00 -24.36
C ASN A 163 37.51 40.38 -24.04
N ASN A 164 38.02 40.58 -22.81
CA ASN A 164 38.74 41.79 -22.43
C ASN A 164 40.07 41.93 -23.18
N LEU A 165 40.84 40.84 -23.33
CA LEU A 165 42.07 40.83 -24.12
C LEU A 165 41.81 41.12 -25.61
N ILE A 166 40.75 40.56 -26.18
CA ILE A 166 40.30 40.84 -27.55
C ILE A 166 39.93 42.33 -27.71
N GLN A 167 39.31 42.95 -26.70
CA GLN A 167 39.06 44.39 -26.70
C GLN A 167 40.35 45.21 -26.66
N VAL A 168 41.33 44.90 -25.80
CA VAL A 168 42.65 45.58 -25.79
C VAL A 168 43.32 45.50 -27.17
N ILE A 169 43.39 44.30 -27.76
CA ILE A 169 44.00 44.10 -29.09
C ILE A 169 43.25 44.88 -30.17
N SER A 170 41.91 44.99 -30.05
CA SER A 170 41.09 45.74 -31.00
C SER A 170 41.28 47.26 -30.87
N ARG A 171 41.32 47.80 -29.64
CA ARG A 171 41.66 49.21 -29.36
C ARG A 171 43.05 49.54 -29.90
N ALA A 172 44.07 48.75 -29.53
CA ALA A 172 45.46 48.98 -29.93
C ALA A 172 45.68 48.93 -31.45
N ARG A 173 44.88 48.14 -32.18
CA ARG A 173 44.87 48.13 -33.66
C ARG A 173 44.19 49.35 -34.29
N GLN A 174 43.32 50.05 -33.57
CA GLN A 174 42.59 51.23 -34.04
C GLN A 174 43.29 52.54 -33.66
N THR A 175 43.85 52.64 -32.45
CA THR A 175 44.53 53.84 -31.94
C THR A 175 46.05 53.81 -32.08
N GLY A 176 46.66 52.63 -32.21
CA GLY A 176 48.10 52.43 -32.10
C GLY A 176 48.63 52.39 -30.66
N GLN A 177 47.76 52.49 -29.65
CA GLN A 177 48.12 52.60 -28.23
C GLN A 177 47.53 51.44 -27.41
N TRP A 178 48.37 50.82 -26.56
CA TRP A 178 48.00 49.67 -25.72
C TRP A 178 47.36 50.12 -24.40
N GLU A 179 46.18 50.73 -24.50
CA GLU A 179 45.41 51.22 -23.36
C GLU A 179 44.55 50.08 -22.76
N VAL A 180 44.82 49.75 -21.50
CA VAL A 180 44.12 48.70 -20.73
C VAL A 180 43.12 49.30 -19.73
N ASP A 181 43.07 50.63 -19.65
CA ASP A 181 42.16 51.34 -18.75
C ASP A 181 40.69 50.99 -19.03
N ASP A 182 39.89 50.98 -17.95
CA ASP A 182 38.53 50.46 -17.87
C ASP A 182 38.33 48.94 -18.10
N LEU A 183 39.41 48.12 -18.20
CA LEU A 183 39.28 46.66 -18.35
C LEU A 183 39.79 45.88 -17.11
N THR A 184 38.85 45.30 -16.36
CA THR A 184 39.13 44.43 -15.22
C THR A 184 39.30 42.97 -15.66
N PHE A 185 40.49 42.41 -15.49
CA PHE A 185 40.75 40.97 -15.62
C PHE A 185 40.47 40.22 -14.30
N SER A 186 40.10 38.95 -14.40
CA SER A 186 39.77 38.09 -13.27
C SER A 186 41.04 37.72 -12.49
N CYS A 187 41.24 38.31 -11.33
CA CYS A 187 42.39 38.01 -10.47
C CYS A 187 42.35 36.55 -9.99
N VAL A 188 43.18 35.69 -10.56
CA VAL A 188 43.37 34.31 -10.09
C VAL A 188 43.87 34.34 -8.65
N THR A 189 43.12 33.70 -7.73
CA THR A 189 43.47 33.76 -6.30
C THR A 189 44.64 32.80 -5.98
N PRO A 190 45.42 33.04 -4.91
CA PRO A 190 46.49 32.13 -4.50
C PRO A 190 45.99 30.68 -4.29
N GLU A 191 44.76 30.51 -3.82
CA GLU A 191 44.13 29.19 -3.61
C GLU A 191 43.74 28.50 -4.93
N GLN A 192 43.61 29.22 -6.04
CA GLN A 192 43.42 28.64 -7.37
C GLN A 192 44.77 28.21 -7.98
N VAL A 193 45.84 28.98 -7.76
CA VAL A 193 47.19 28.65 -8.29
C VAL A 193 47.85 27.51 -7.51
N PHE A 194 47.78 27.53 -6.18
CA PHE A 194 48.48 26.59 -5.29
C PHE A 194 47.57 25.50 -4.73
N GLY A 195 46.32 25.43 -5.20
CA GLY A 195 45.25 24.66 -4.58
C GLY A 195 44.78 25.27 -3.25
N PRO A 196 43.73 24.72 -2.63
CA PRO A 196 43.28 25.17 -1.31
C PRO A 196 44.41 24.95 -0.31
N VAL A 197 45.14 26.03 -0.01
CA VAL A 197 46.30 26.01 0.89
C VAL A 197 45.84 25.37 2.18
N LEU A 198 46.51 24.29 2.60
CA LEU A 198 46.30 23.63 3.90
C LEU A 198 46.83 24.54 5.01
N SER A 199 46.11 25.65 5.18
CA SER A 199 46.21 26.63 6.24
C SER A 199 46.19 25.84 7.53
N SER A 200 47.37 25.72 8.15
CA SER A 200 47.61 24.88 9.31
C SER A 200 47.00 25.54 10.54
N SER A 201 45.67 25.55 10.56
CA SER A 201 44.83 26.30 11.48
C SER A 201 45.00 25.72 12.89
N ARG A 202 45.90 26.34 13.65
CA ARG A 202 46.23 25.99 15.04
C ARG A 202 45.09 26.31 16.03
N ARG A 203 43.83 26.34 15.60
CA ARG A 203 42.67 26.65 16.45
C ARG A 203 41.47 25.75 16.15
N SER A 204 40.77 25.35 17.22
CA SER A 204 39.49 24.64 17.24
C SER A 204 39.45 23.16 16.82
N SER A 205 40.52 22.38 17.08
CA SER A 205 40.48 20.91 16.96
C SER A 205 39.89 20.21 18.20
N GLN A 206 38.66 20.59 18.59
CA GLN A 206 38.02 20.12 19.82
C GLN A 206 36.64 19.46 19.57
N SER A 207 35.70 20.11 18.88
CA SER A 207 34.36 19.55 18.63
C SER A 207 34.37 18.23 17.82
N LEU A 208 35.18 18.14 16.75
CA LEU A 208 35.21 16.93 15.91
C LEU A 208 35.90 15.73 16.58
N LYS A 209 36.61 15.93 17.71
CA LYS A 209 37.33 14.86 18.41
C LYS A 209 36.50 14.11 19.44
N GLU A 210 35.40 14.69 19.92
CA GLU A 210 34.48 13.97 20.82
C GLU A 210 33.78 12.83 20.07
N SER A 211 33.05 13.12 18.98
CA SER A 211 32.36 12.08 18.19
C SER A 211 33.30 11.00 17.63
N GLN A 212 34.54 11.36 17.27
CA GLN A 212 35.55 10.39 16.82
C GLN A 212 36.19 9.60 17.97
N ARG A 213 36.22 10.15 19.20
CA ARG A 213 36.54 9.39 20.41
C ARG A 213 35.44 8.41 20.73
N ASP A 214 34.18 8.82 20.75
CA ASP A 214 33.06 7.97 21.19
C ASP A 214 32.94 6.73 20.30
N TYR A 215 33.07 6.89 18.98
CA TYR A 215 33.09 5.77 18.03
C TYR A 215 34.28 4.81 18.26
N LEU A 216 35.48 5.34 18.57
CA LEU A 216 36.64 4.52 18.90
C LEU A 216 36.56 3.89 20.28
N HIS A 217 35.98 4.57 21.27
CA HIS A 217 35.75 4.07 22.63
C HIS A 217 34.74 2.94 22.63
N GLN A 218 33.66 3.03 21.86
CA GLN A 218 32.68 1.96 21.78
C GLN A 218 33.26 0.71 21.12
N ILE A 219 34.06 0.86 20.06
CA ILE A 219 34.82 -0.25 19.46
C ILE A 219 35.83 -0.83 20.46
N PHE A 220 36.53 0.01 21.24
CA PHE A 220 37.49 -0.47 22.25
C PHE A 220 36.82 -1.14 23.45
N GLU A 221 35.68 -0.64 23.96
CA GLU A 221 34.93 -1.28 25.05
C GLU A 221 34.35 -2.63 24.63
N ASP A 222 33.79 -2.75 23.42
CA ASP A 222 33.24 -4.02 22.94
C ASP A 222 34.33 -5.09 22.75
N HIS A 223 35.55 -4.71 22.36
CA HIS A 223 36.70 -5.62 22.34
C HIS A 223 37.21 -5.93 23.76
N LEU A 224 37.45 -4.91 24.59
CA LEU A 224 37.94 -5.08 25.97
C LEU A 224 36.99 -5.88 26.85
N ARG A 225 35.66 -5.78 26.69
CA ARG A 225 34.69 -6.65 27.39
C ARG A 225 34.81 -8.10 26.96
N LYS A 226 35.04 -8.35 25.67
CA LYS A 226 35.15 -9.70 25.12
C LYS A 226 36.46 -10.35 25.57
N ASP A 227 37.58 -9.65 25.42
CA ASP A 227 38.92 -10.17 25.70
C ASP A 227 39.20 -10.27 27.21
N ASN A 228 38.63 -9.39 28.05
CA ASN A 228 38.72 -9.56 29.51
C ASN A 228 37.96 -10.80 30.01
N SER A 229 36.90 -11.25 29.32
CA SER A 229 36.17 -12.46 29.74
C SER A 229 37.02 -13.73 29.57
N SER A 230 37.78 -13.83 28.49
CA SER A 230 38.74 -14.91 28.24
C SER A 230 40.00 -14.77 29.10
N LEU A 231 40.54 -13.56 29.27
CA LEU A 231 41.72 -13.33 30.14
C LEU A 231 41.44 -13.63 31.62
N ALA A 232 40.26 -13.26 32.15
CA ALA A 232 39.89 -13.56 33.53
C ALA A 232 39.89 -15.08 33.80
N SER A 233 39.32 -15.87 32.89
CA SER A 233 39.31 -17.33 33.00
C SER A 233 40.71 -17.96 32.93
N SER A 234 41.66 -17.28 32.25
CA SER A 234 43.06 -17.73 32.14
C SER A 234 43.89 -17.35 33.37
N PHE A 235 43.61 -16.23 34.03
CA PHE A 235 44.33 -15.78 35.22
C PHE A 235 44.02 -16.62 36.47
N SER A 236 42.78 -17.08 36.66
CA SER A 236 42.45 -17.97 37.79
C SER A 236 43.25 -19.28 37.79
N ASN A 237 43.63 -19.80 36.62
CA ASN A 237 44.43 -21.03 36.51
C ASN A 237 45.93 -20.84 36.79
N LEU A 238 46.43 -19.59 36.90
CA LEU A 238 47.83 -19.30 37.22
C LEU A 238 48.06 -19.05 38.72
N GLN A 239 47.03 -18.69 39.49
CA GLN A 239 47.21 -18.24 40.87
C GLN A 239 47.50 -19.39 41.86
N ASP A 240 47.17 -20.64 41.51
CA ASP A 240 47.52 -21.83 42.30
C ASP A 240 48.97 -22.32 42.07
N ALA A 241 49.69 -21.80 41.06
CA ALA A 241 51.03 -22.27 40.71
C ALA A 241 52.17 -21.62 41.52
N ASP A 242 51.96 -20.42 42.07
CA ASP A 242 53.03 -19.57 42.63
C ASP A 242 53.48 -19.97 44.06
N SER A 243 52.87 -20.98 44.67
CA SER A 243 53.15 -21.35 46.07
C SER A 243 54.45 -22.14 46.28
N ALA A 244 55.14 -22.60 45.21
CA ALA A 244 56.29 -23.49 45.35
C ALA A 244 57.34 -23.37 44.21
N TYR A 245 58.25 -22.39 44.30
CA TYR A 245 59.70 -22.66 44.40
C TYR A 245 60.50 -21.38 44.69
N GLY A 246 61.15 -21.31 45.85
CA GLY A 246 61.99 -20.16 46.22
C GLY A 246 63.37 -20.20 45.55
N GLY A 247 63.57 -19.48 44.45
CA GLY A 247 64.86 -19.37 43.77
C GLY A 247 65.05 -18.03 43.06
N ARG A 248 66.20 -17.36 43.26
CA ARG A 248 66.59 -16.13 42.53
C ARG A 248 67.09 -16.44 41.11
N GLY A 249 66.45 -17.39 40.43
CA GLY A 249 66.69 -17.74 39.04
C GLY A 249 65.94 -16.80 38.10
N SER A 250 66.48 -15.58 37.92
CA SER A 250 66.23 -14.69 36.78
C SER A 250 64.77 -14.52 36.31
N GLU A 251 64.22 -13.33 36.59
CA GLU A 251 62.97 -12.80 36.03
C GLU A 251 62.87 -12.96 34.49
N LYS A 252 64.01 -12.93 33.78
CA LYS A 252 64.08 -13.13 32.34
C LYS A 252 63.72 -14.55 31.93
N ASP A 253 64.05 -15.56 32.73
CA ASP A 253 63.71 -16.96 32.43
C ASP A 253 62.22 -17.23 32.63
N LEU A 254 61.59 -16.58 33.62
CA LEU A 254 60.14 -16.59 33.79
C LEU A 254 59.43 -15.92 32.60
N ILE A 255 59.93 -14.76 32.14
CA ILE A 255 59.43 -14.07 30.94
C ILE A 255 59.63 -14.95 29.69
N ILE A 256 60.79 -15.62 29.53
CA ILE A 256 61.07 -16.52 28.40
C ILE A 256 60.16 -17.76 28.45
N MET A 257 59.88 -18.33 29.63
CA MET A 257 58.91 -19.41 29.79
C MET A 257 57.50 -18.95 29.41
N LYS A 258 57.08 -17.78 29.87
CA LYS A 258 55.77 -17.21 29.53
C LYS A 258 55.65 -16.96 28.03
N LEU A 259 56.59 -16.25 27.41
CA LEU A 259 56.59 -16.01 25.96
C LEU A 259 56.61 -17.31 25.14
N ARG A 260 57.28 -18.37 25.62
CA ARG A 260 57.23 -19.72 25.00
C ARG A 260 55.90 -20.44 25.20
N ALA A 261 55.18 -20.18 26.28
CA ALA A 261 53.83 -20.71 26.49
C ALA A 261 52.82 -19.96 25.62
N ASP A 262 52.86 -18.62 25.63
CA ASP A 262 52.03 -17.73 24.83
C ASP A 262 52.21 -18.02 23.33
N LEU A 263 53.45 -18.20 22.84
CA LEU A 263 53.72 -18.53 21.44
C LEU A 263 53.19 -19.92 21.05
N ARG A 264 53.29 -20.94 21.91
CA ARG A 264 52.66 -22.25 21.66
C ARG A 264 51.14 -22.19 21.68
N SER A 265 50.54 -21.37 22.56
CA SER A 265 49.10 -21.14 22.61
C SER A 265 48.62 -20.45 21.33
N LEU A 266 49.35 -19.43 20.86
CA LEU A 266 49.08 -18.73 19.61
C LEU A 266 49.27 -19.63 18.38
N GLN A 267 50.28 -20.50 18.38
CA GLN A 267 50.46 -21.50 17.32
C GLN A 267 49.30 -22.52 17.32
N SER A 268 48.89 -23.03 18.48
CA SER A 268 47.78 -23.97 18.59
C SER A 268 46.45 -23.36 18.13
N THR A 269 46.17 -22.11 18.49
CA THR A 269 44.97 -21.40 18.01
C THR A 269 45.05 -21.02 16.52
N HIS A 270 46.24 -20.80 15.98
CA HIS A 270 46.44 -20.66 14.53
C HIS A 270 46.20 -21.97 13.77
N GLU A 271 46.71 -23.10 14.26
CA GLU A 271 46.47 -24.43 13.69
C GLU A 271 44.98 -24.83 13.77
N GLU A 272 44.31 -24.48 14.87
CA GLU A 272 42.87 -24.68 15.06
C GLU A 272 42.04 -23.84 14.07
N THR A 273 42.29 -22.52 13.98
CA THR A 273 41.58 -21.64 13.05
C THR A 273 41.85 -21.99 11.59
N ASN A 274 43.06 -22.45 11.25
CA ASN A 274 43.38 -22.92 9.91
C ASN A 274 42.65 -24.23 9.55
N ARG A 275 42.45 -25.15 10.53
CA ARG A 275 41.61 -26.35 10.32
C ARG A 275 40.15 -25.96 10.06
N GLN A 276 39.62 -25.02 10.83
CA GLN A 276 38.26 -24.52 10.65
C GLN A 276 38.07 -23.78 9.32
N LEU A 277 39.10 -23.10 8.80
CA LEU A 277 39.07 -22.55 7.44
C LEU A 277 39.00 -23.67 6.39
N LEU A 278 39.85 -24.70 6.48
CA LEU A 278 39.83 -25.84 5.55
C LEU A 278 38.50 -26.63 5.58
N GLU A 279 37.87 -26.77 6.75
CA GLU A 279 36.52 -27.37 6.87
C GLU A 279 35.44 -26.51 6.21
N ARG A 280 35.55 -25.17 6.29
CA ARG A 280 34.64 -24.24 5.61
C ARG A 280 34.87 -24.20 4.11
N ASP A 281 36.12 -24.21 3.65
CA ASP A 281 36.46 -24.26 2.22
C ASP A 281 35.99 -25.57 1.59
N LYS A 282 36.12 -26.70 2.31
CA LYS A 282 35.49 -27.97 1.91
C LYS A 282 33.97 -27.84 1.81
N HIS A 283 33.31 -27.29 2.82
CA HIS A 283 31.85 -27.13 2.80
C HIS A 283 31.38 -26.20 1.67
N ILE A 284 32.18 -25.17 1.33
CA ILE A 284 31.94 -24.31 0.15
C ILE A 284 32.08 -25.11 -1.15
N ALA A 285 33.07 -25.99 -1.28
CA ALA A 285 33.22 -26.86 -2.45
C ALA A 285 32.09 -27.90 -2.58
N ASP A 286 31.67 -28.50 -1.46
CA ASP A 286 30.52 -29.43 -1.39
C ASP A 286 29.23 -28.71 -1.85
N LEU A 287 28.98 -27.48 -1.37
CA LEU A 287 27.83 -26.65 -1.78
C LEU A 287 27.92 -26.16 -3.24
N GLN A 288 29.11 -25.82 -3.73
CA GLN A 288 29.33 -25.47 -5.14
C GLN A 288 29.04 -26.66 -6.08
N THR A 289 29.34 -27.88 -5.64
CA THR A 289 29.04 -29.11 -6.39
C THR A 289 27.52 -29.35 -6.45
N GLN A 290 26.82 -29.26 -5.31
CA GLN A 290 25.35 -29.36 -5.28
C GLN A 290 24.67 -28.26 -6.13
N LEU A 291 25.24 -27.06 -6.18
CA LEU A 291 24.74 -25.98 -7.01
C LEU A 291 24.93 -26.23 -8.52
N THR A 292 26.02 -26.88 -8.95
CA THR A 292 26.21 -27.24 -10.36
C THR A 292 25.38 -28.46 -10.77
N GLU A 293 25.20 -29.44 -9.88
CA GLU A 293 24.32 -30.59 -10.06
C GLU A 293 22.86 -30.14 -10.24
N THR A 294 22.32 -29.39 -9.28
CA THR A 294 20.93 -28.88 -9.36
C THR A 294 20.70 -27.92 -10.54
N HIS A 295 21.72 -27.15 -10.95
CA HIS A 295 21.62 -26.33 -12.17
C HIS A 295 21.62 -27.18 -13.46
N HIS A 296 22.30 -28.33 -13.46
CA HIS A 296 22.25 -29.28 -14.58
C HIS A 296 20.88 -29.99 -14.65
N GLU A 297 20.35 -30.46 -13.52
CA GLU A 297 18.99 -31.04 -13.43
C GLU A 297 17.91 -30.05 -13.89
N LEU A 298 18.02 -28.78 -13.49
CA LEU A 298 17.12 -27.71 -13.94
C LEU A 298 17.21 -27.48 -15.45
N ALA A 299 18.42 -27.50 -16.02
CA ALA A 299 18.62 -27.33 -17.47
C ALA A 299 18.06 -28.51 -18.28
N LEU A 300 18.21 -29.75 -17.79
CA LEU A 300 17.58 -30.94 -18.38
C LEU A 300 16.06 -30.84 -18.31
N SER A 301 15.51 -30.54 -17.13
CA SER A 301 14.06 -30.35 -16.92
C SER A 301 13.48 -29.27 -17.83
N GLN A 302 14.21 -28.17 -18.04
CA GLN A 302 13.79 -27.09 -18.94
C GLN A 302 13.81 -27.52 -20.43
N ALA A 303 14.75 -28.38 -20.84
CA ALA A 303 14.78 -28.95 -22.18
C ALA A 303 13.65 -29.97 -22.41
N GLU A 304 13.32 -30.79 -21.42
CA GLU A 304 12.18 -31.70 -21.44
C GLU A 304 10.86 -30.92 -21.53
N VAL A 305 10.65 -29.92 -20.67
CA VAL A 305 9.46 -29.04 -20.71
C VAL A 305 9.35 -28.30 -22.04
N SER A 306 10.47 -27.89 -22.66
CA SER A 306 10.47 -27.31 -24.01
C SER A 306 9.99 -28.32 -25.07
N THR A 307 10.45 -29.58 -24.98
CA THR A 307 10.10 -30.68 -25.89
C THR A 307 8.62 -31.09 -25.75
N VAL A 308 8.12 -31.18 -24.51
CA VAL A 308 6.70 -31.42 -24.22
C VAL A 308 5.84 -30.27 -24.74
N ASN A 309 6.26 -29.01 -24.57
CA ASN A 309 5.55 -27.86 -25.14
C ASN A 309 5.58 -27.83 -26.68
N GLN A 310 6.61 -28.38 -27.32
CA GLN A 310 6.67 -28.48 -28.78
C GLN A 310 5.73 -29.56 -29.32
N THR A 311 5.77 -30.77 -28.77
CA THR A 311 4.84 -31.85 -29.13
C THR A 311 3.38 -31.48 -28.83
N LEU A 312 3.10 -30.77 -27.74
CA LEU A 312 1.77 -30.22 -27.43
C LEU A 312 1.30 -29.20 -28.49
N LYS A 313 2.18 -28.37 -29.04
CA LYS A 313 1.83 -27.47 -30.17
C LYS A 313 1.52 -28.27 -31.42
N GLU A 314 2.31 -29.30 -31.73
CA GLU A 314 2.11 -30.16 -32.90
C GLU A 314 0.77 -30.90 -32.83
N VAL A 315 0.44 -31.52 -31.69
CA VAL A 315 -0.88 -32.12 -31.43
C VAL A 315 -2.01 -31.09 -31.57
N ARG A 316 -1.85 -29.87 -31.02
CA ARG A 316 -2.83 -28.78 -31.19
C ARG A 316 -2.97 -28.31 -32.65
N HIS A 317 -1.92 -28.38 -33.45
CA HIS A 317 -1.98 -28.07 -34.88
C HIS A 317 -2.62 -29.22 -35.69
N HIS A 318 -2.35 -30.47 -35.34
CA HIS A 318 -2.99 -31.65 -35.92
C HIS A 318 -4.50 -31.64 -35.67
N ASN A 319 -4.91 -31.48 -34.41
CA ASN A 319 -6.33 -31.42 -34.03
C ASN A 319 -7.08 -30.26 -34.70
N ARG A 320 -6.43 -29.09 -34.91
CA ARG A 320 -7.01 -28.00 -35.73
C ARG A 320 -7.18 -28.40 -37.19
N HIS A 321 -6.22 -29.12 -37.79
CA HIS A 321 -6.34 -29.63 -39.15
C HIS A 321 -7.46 -30.66 -39.28
N GLU A 322 -7.54 -31.61 -38.35
CA GLU A 322 -8.61 -32.61 -38.29
C GLU A 322 -10.00 -31.95 -38.18
N ASN A 323 -10.17 -30.94 -37.31
CA ASN A 323 -11.42 -30.18 -37.22
C ASN A 323 -11.79 -29.43 -38.51
N VAL A 324 -10.81 -28.90 -39.24
CA VAL A 324 -11.03 -28.31 -40.58
C VAL A 324 -11.39 -29.38 -41.61
N GLU A 325 -10.87 -30.60 -41.49
CA GLU A 325 -11.22 -31.71 -42.36
C GLU A 325 -12.61 -32.31 -42.05
N ILE A 326 -12.98 -32.39 -40.77
CA ILE A 326 -14.31 -32.78 -40.29
C ILE A 326 -15.36 -31.78 -40.81
N THR A 327 -15.19 -30.49 -40.52
CA THR A 327 -16.14 -29.46 -41.00
C THR A 327 -16.24 -29.40 -42.54
N ARG A 328 -15.16 -29.72 -43.26
CA ARG A 328 -15.19 -29.91 -44.72
C ARG A 328 -15.97 -31.16 -45.15
N LYS A 329 -15.86 -32.28 -44.43
CA LYS A 329 -16.68 -33.49 -44.66
C LYS A 329 -18.16 -33.21 -44.35
N ASP A 330 -18.47 -32.49 -43.28
CA ASP A 330 -19.82 -32.08 -42.91
C ASP A 330 -20.48 -31.20 -43.99
N GLU A 331 -19.72 -30.27 -44.59
CA GLU A 331 -20.24 -29.45 -45.70
C GLU A 331 -20.52 -30.29 -46.95
N VAL A 332 -19.68 -31.29 -47.25
CA VAL A 332 -19.92 -32.25 -48.33
C VAL A 332 -21.17 -33.09 -48.04
N ILE A 333 -21.34 -33.59 -46.81
CA ILE A 333 -22.54 -34.32 -46.37
C ILE A 333 -23.78 -33.43 -46.50
N ARG A 334 -23.75 -32.19 -46.00
CA ARG A 334 -24.86 -31.23 -46.09
C ARG A 334 -25.24 -30.91 -47.53
N HIS A 335 -24.25 -30.75 -48.41
CA HIS A 335 -24.46 -30.53 -49.85
C HIS A 335 -25.02 -31.77 -50.57
N LEU A 336 -24.61 -32.99 -50.16
CA LEU A 336 -25.18 -34.24 -50.67
C LEU A 336 -26.64 -34.43 -50.22
N LEU A 337 -26.94 -34.21 -48.93
CA LEU A 337 -28.30 -34.24 -48.38
C LEU A 337 -29.20 -33.17 -49.03
N SER A 338 -28.67 -31.97 -49.28
CA SER A 338 -29.36 -30.90 -50.02
C SER A 338 -29.71 -31.35 -51.44
N LYS A 339 -28.75 -31.95 -52.18
CA LYS A 339 -29.00 -32.54 -53.50
C LYS A 339 -30.03 -33.67 -53.46
N GLN A 340 -29.94 -34.58 -52.49
CA GLN A 340 -30.89 -35.67 -52.30
C GLN A 340 -32.30 -35.14 -52.03
N SER A 341 -32.44 -34.07 -51.23
CA SER A 341 -33.70 -33.37 -50.98
C SER A 341 -34.29 -32.74 -52.26
N VAL A 342 -33.46 -32.09 -53.08
CA VAL A 342 -33.87 -31.55 -54.40
C VAL A 342 -34.34 -32.68 -55.32
N TYR A 343 -33.57 -33.76 -55.48
CA TYR A 343 -33.97 -34.92 -56.29
C TYR A 343 -35.28 -35.55 -55.78
N LYS A 344 -35.44 -35.75 -54.46
CA LYS A 344 -36.67 -36.28 -53.88
C LYS A 344 -37.86 -35.34 -54.15
N LYS A 345 -37.66 -34.02 -54.11
CA LYS A 345 -38.69 -33.00 -54.35
C LYS A 345 -39.10 -32.86 -55.82
N ASP A 346 -38.19 -33.07 -56.77
CA ASP A 346 -38.51 -33.01 -58.20
C ASP A 346 -39.07 -34.35 -58.73
N CYS A 347 -38.59 -35.50 -58.23
CA CYS A 347 -39.23 -36.80 -58.50
C CYS A 347 -40.68 -36.84 -57.99
N MET A 348 -40.98 -36.25 -56.83
CA MET A 348 -42.34 -36.22 -56.25
C MET A 348 -43.38 -35.41 -57.06
N LYS A 349 -42.98 -34.71 -58.14
CA LYS A 349 -43.93 -34.10 -59.09
C LYS A 349 -44.38 -35.09 -60.19
N GLY A 350 -43.74 -36.24 -60.31
CA GLY A 350 -44.01 -37.29 -61.30
C GLY A 350 -44.84 -38.46 -60.75
N SER A 351 -46.09 -38.21 -60.36
CA SER A 351 -47.18 -39.18 -60.11
C SER A 351 -46.84 -40.69 -60.01
N VAL A 352 -46.30 -41.15 -58.87
CA VAL A 352 -46.41 -42.56 -58.42
C VAL A 352 -46.60 -42.60 -56.89
N PRO A 353 -47.76 -43.04 -56.35
CA PRO A 353 -48.01 -43.08 -54.89
C PRO A 353 -47.22 -44.12 -54.08
N MET A 354 -46.25 -44.83 -54.68
CA MET A 354 -45.66 -46.07 -54.16
C MET A 354 -44.34 -45.88 -53.38
N LEU A 355 -43.91 -44.63 -53.18
CA LEU A 355 -42.62 -44.32 -52.52
C LEU A 355 -42.72 -43.96 -51.04
N CYS A 356 -43.93 -43.78 -50.49
CA CYS A 356 -44.12 -43.54 -49.06
C CYS A 356 -43.77 -44.79 -48.22
N ASP A 357 -43.96 -45.99 -48.77
CA ASP A 357 -43.59 -47.24 -48.09
C ASP A 357 -42.07 -47.43 -47.97
N LEU A 358 -41.28 -46.80 -48.84
CA LEU A 358 -39.82 -46.91 -48.80
C LEU A 358 -39.19 -46.04 -47.70
N ASP A 359 -39.78 -44.87 -47.39
CA ASP A 359 -39.36 -44.09 -46.21
C ASP A 359 -39.65 -44.88 -44.92
N ASN A 360 -40.77 -45.63 -44.85
CA ASN A 360 -41.06 -46.50 -43.70
C ASN A 360 -40.02 -47.63 -43.56
N VAL A 361 -39.55 -48.21 -44.67
CA VAL A 361 -38.46 -49.20 -44.67
C VAL A 361 -37.13 -48.57 -44.22
N ILE A 362 -36.82 -47.34 -44.64
CA ILE A 362 -35.60 -46.62 -44.23
C ILE A 362 -35.67 -46.19 -42.75
N THR A 363 -36.85 -45.88 -42.20
CA THR A 363 -37.00 -45.74 -40.74
C THR A 363 -36.78 -47.05 -39.97
N GLY A 364 -36.72 -48.19 -40.65
CA GLY A 364 -36.21 -49.44 -40.11
C GLY A 364 -34.70 -49.43 -39.83
N GLU A 365 -33.91 -48.58 -40.48
CA GLU A 365 -32.47 -48.42 -40.18
C GLU A 365 -32.25 -47.71 -38.83
N ASN A 366 -33.15 -46.81 -38.43
CA ASN A 366 -33.17 -46.23 -37.08
C ASN A 366 -33.37 -47.31 -35.99
N ASN A 367 -34.05 -48.42 -36.32
CA ASN A 367 -34.17 -49.57 -35.41
C ASN A 367 -32.86 -50.34 -35.29
N VAL A 368 -32.01 -50.34 -36.33
CA VAL A 368 -30.65 -50.92 -36.26
C VAL A 368 -29.74 -50.01 -35.43
N GLU A 369 -29.83 -48.69 -35.56
CA GLU A 369 -29.06 -47.76 -34.73
C GLU A 369 -29.48 -47.83 -33.25
N ALA A 370 -30.79 -47.92 -32.97
CA ALA A 370 -31.31 -48.17 -31.62
C ALA A 370 -30.84 -49.52 -31.06
N GLN A 371 -30.91 -50.61 -31.83
CA GLN A 371 -30.37 -51.91 -31.44
C GLN A 371 -28.85 -51.86 -31.23
N LEU A 372 -28.09 -51.08 -32.00
CA LEU A 372 -26.64 -50.94 -31.78
C LEU A 372 -26.34 -50.21 -30.48
N SER A 373 -27.11 -49.18 -30.11
CA SER A 373 -27.01 -48.53 -28.79
C SER A 373 -27.35 -49.51 -27.66
N GLU A 374 -28.48 -50.22 -27.77
CA GLU A 374 -28.90 -51.23 -26.78
C GLU A 374 -27.86 -52.35 -26.61
N ASN A 375 -27.27 -52.83 -27.72
CA ASN A 375 -26.17 -53.81 -27.67
C ASN A 375 -24.89 -53.23 -27.03
N ILE A 376 -24.58 -51.94 -27.21
CA ILE A 376 -23.44 -51.28 -26.56
C ILE A 376 -23.66 -51.20 -25.05
N ASP A 377 -24.86 -50.82 -24.60
CA ASP A 377 -25.20 -50.72 -23.18
C ASP A 377 -25.22 -52.11 -22.49
N VAL A 378 -25.70 -53.15 -23.19
CA VAL A 378 -25.63 -54.55 -22.74
C VAL A 378 -24.18 -55.05 -22.67
N LEU A 379 -23.33 -54.73 -23.65
CA LEU A 379 -21.91 -55.10 -23.65
C LEU A 379 -21.12 -54.37 -22.55
N ALA A 380 -21.41 -53.09 -22.30
CA ALA A 380 -20.83 -52.34 -21.19
C ALA A 380 -21.23 -52.93 -19.83
N SER A 381 -22.51 -53.31 -19.68
CA SER A 381 -23.01 -54.01 -18.49
C SER A 381 -22.30 -55.35 -18.28
N ARG A 382 -22.16 -56.18 -19.33
CA ARG A 382 -21.48 -57.48 -19.22
C ARG A 382 -19.97 -57.35 -19.00
N LEU A 383 -19.34 -56.26 -19.44
CA LEU A 383 -17.95 -55.95 -19.09
C LEU A 383 -17.81 -55.65 -17.59
N ALA A 384 -18.69 -54.84 -17.00
CA ALA A 384 -18.69 -54.58 -15.56
C ALA A 384 -18.90 -55.86 -14.73
N GLU A 385 -19.83 -56.73 -15.14
CA GLU A 385 -20.00 -58.06 -14.52
C GLU A 385 -18.72 -58.91 -14.58
N LEU A 386 -18.03 -58.93 -15.73
CA LEU A 386 -16.78 -59.67 -15.91
C LEU A 386 -15.60 -59.08 -15.11
N GLU A 387 -15.57 -57.77 -14.91
CA GLU A 387 -14.61 -57.11 -14.03
C GLU A 387 -14.85 -57.46 -12.56
N GLU A 388 -16.12 -57.54 -12.12
CA GLU A 388 -16.47 -58.01 -10.78
C GLU A 388 -16.14 -59.50 -10.60
N GLU A 389 -16.50 -60.37 -11.56
CA GLU A 389 -16.09 -61.80 -11.57
C GLU A 389 -14.57 -61.94 -11.43
N CYS A 390 -13.79 -61.12 -12.15
CA CYS A 390 -12.33 -61.10 -12.06
C CYS A 390 -11.82 -60.59 -10.69
N GLN A 391 -12.49 -59.62 -10.08
CA GLN A 391 -12.13 -59.12 -8.75
C GLN A 391 -12.43 -60.16 -7.66
N GLN A 392 -13.58 -60.82 -7.73
CA GLN A 392 -13.93 -61.93 -6.82
C GLN A 392 -12.95 -63.10 -6.97
N LEU A 393 -12.56 -63.48 -8.19
CA LEU A 393 -11.55 -64.52 -8.43
C LEU A 393 -10.16 -64.15 -7.89
N ARG A 394 -9.75 -62.88 -7.93
CA ARG A 394 -8.50 -62.42 -7.28
C ARG A 394 -8.57 -62.58 -5.76
N ILE A 395 -9.69 -62.22 -5.13
CA ILE A 395 -9.91 -62.37 -3.69
C ILE A 395 -9.87 -63.86 -3.28
N GLN A 396 -10.51 -64.75 -4.06
CA GLN A 396 -10.44 -66.20 -3.85
C GLN A 396 -9.02 -66.74 -4.02
N HIS A 397 -8.25 -66.26 -5.00
CA HIS A 397 -6.85 -66.64 -5.18
C HIS A 397 -5.98 -66.25 -3.98
N THR A 398 -6.14 -65.02 -3.44
CA THR A 398 -5.41 -64.61 -2.24
C THR A 398 -5.78 -65.46 -1.02
N ALA A 399 -7.07 -65.75 -0.81
CA ALA A 399 -7.49 -66.63 0.29
C ALA A 399 -6.92 -68.06 0.16
N LEU A 400 -6.88 -68.62 -1.06
CA LEU A 400 -6.24 -69.91 -1.32
C LEU A 400 -4.73 -69.85 -1.05
N GLN A 401 -4.05 -68.78 -1.46
CA GLN A 401 -2.63 -68.57 -1.22
C GLN A 401 -2.30 -68.49 0.29
N ASP A 402 -3.15 -67.85 1.09
CA ASP A 402 -3.03 -67.81 2.56
C ASP A 402 -3.25 -69.19 3.19
N THR A 403 -4.25 -69.97 2.74
CA THR A 403 -4.42 -71.36 3.22
C THR A 403 -3.22 -72.25 2.86
N HIS A 404 -2.62 -72.07 1.67
CA HIS A 404 -1.41 -72.79 1.29
C HIS A 404 -0.20 -72.39 2.17
N ALA A 405 -0.08 -71.11 2.53
CA ALA A 405 0.94 -70.65 3.47
C ALA A 405 0.76 -71.28 4.86
N LEU A 406 -0.48 -71.45 5.34
CA LEU A 406 -0.79 -72.14 6.60
C LEU A 406 -0.53 -73.65 6.56
N CYS A 407 -0.77 -74.33 5.43
CA CYS A 407 -0.49 -75.77 5.29
C CYS A 407 1.01 -76.10 5.11
N THR A 408 1.81 -75.16 4.60
CA THR A 408 3.24 -75.40 4.28
C THR A 408 4.06 -75.84 5.52
N PRO A 409 3.96 -75.21 6.71
CA PRO A 409 4.61 -75.70 7.93
C PRO A 409 4.22 -77.14 8.32
N THR A 410 2.95 -77.52 8.15
CA THR A 410 2.45 -78.87 8.48
C THR A 410 3.05 -79.93 7.57
N ILE A 411 3.17 -79.64 6.26
CA ILE A 411 3.80 -80.52 5.28
C ILE A 411 5.29 -80.74 5.63
N ASN A 412 6.02 -79.66 5.94
CA ASN A 412 7.42 -79.73 6.34
C ASN A 412 7.62 -80.59 7.61
N MET A 413 6.76 -80.44 8.62
CA MET A 413 6.78 -81.26 9.84
C MET A 413 6.56 -82.75 9.54
N LEU A 414 5.61 -83.09 8.66
CA LEU A 414 5.35 -84.48 8.27
C LEU A 414 6.49 -85.09 7.46
N GLN A 415 7.14 -84.32 6.57
CA GLN A 415 8.34 -84.76 5.87
C GLN A 415 9.51 -85.00 6.83
N GLU A 416 9.66 -84.19 7.88
CA GLU A 416 10.69 -84.41 8.89
C GLU A 416 10.45 -85.71 9.70
N GLN A 417 9.20 -86.00 10.06
CA GLN A 417 8.82 -87.26 10.71
C GLN A 417 9.08 -88.48 9.81
N LEU A 418 8.76 -88.37 8.51
CA LEU A 418 9.02 -89.42 7.52
C LEU A 418 10.53 -89.69 7.36
N ASN A 419 11.34 -88.65 7.27
CA ASN A 419 12.80 -88.76 7.16
C ASN A 419 13.41 -89.45 8.40
N ARG A 420 12.99 -89.07 9.61
CA ARG A 420 13.38 -89.74 10.87
C ARG A 420 13.01 -91.23 10.87
N SER A 421 11.84 -91.58 10.33
CA SER A 421 11.37 -92.96 10.22
C SER A 421 12.21 -93.80 9.25
N HIS A 422 12.59 -93.24 8.09
CA HIS A 422 13.50 -93.91 7.14
C HIS A 422 14.89 -94.16 7.73
N GLN A 423 15.40 -93.23 8.54
CA GLN A 423 16.70 -93.40 9.23
C GLN A 423 16.69 -94.59 10.20
N ILE A 424 15.60 -94.77 10.95
CA ILE A 424 15.41 -95.92 11.86
C ILE A 424 15.34 -97.26 11.09
N LEU A 425 14.71 -97.28 9.92
CA LEU A 425 14.64 -98.48 9.08
C LEU A 425 15.98 -98.84 8.44
N SER A 426 16.76 -97.84 8.00
CA SER A 426 18.10 -98.06 7.44
C SER A 426 19.01 -98.77 8.45
N ASN A 427 19.02 -98.31 9.70
CA ASN A 427 19.87 -98.85 10.75
C ASN A 427 19.52 -100.29 11.16
N LYS A 428 18.30 -100.79 10.87
CA LYS A 428 17.90 -102.17 11.16
C LYS A 428 18.29 -103.18 10.07
N ASN A 429 18.61 -102.71 8.86
CA ASN A 429 18.83 -103.60 7.72
C ASN A 429 20.26 -104.17 7.65
N GLU A 430 21.21 -103.62 8.42
CA GLU A 430 22.61 -104.06 8.43
C GLU A 430 22.88 -105.26 9.37
N GLU A 431 21.96 -105.60 10.29
CA GLU A 431 22.17 -106.66 11.30
C GLU A 431 21.81 -108.09 10.84
N SER A 432 21.17 -108.27 9.66
CA SER A 432 20.45 -109.52 9.31
C SER A 432 20.92 -110.22 8.03
N SER A 433 22.19 -110.65 7.93
CA SER A 433 22.64 -111.50 6.80
C SER A 433 23.86 -112.41 7.06
N ARG A 434 23.61 -113.65 7.55
CA ARG A 434 24.47 -114.85 7.42
C ARG A 434 23.61 -116.14 7.48
N GLY A 435 23.69 -117.07 6.51
CA GLY A 435 22.95 -118.35 6.50
C GLY A 435 23.15 -119.26 5.27
N SER A 436 22.95 -120.59 5.39
CA SER A 436 23.22 -121.68 4.39
C SER A 436 22.67 -123.05 4.93
N PRO A 437 22.91 -124.31 4.41
CA PRO A 437 23.63 -124.81 3.20
C PRO A 437 23.04 -126.08 2.46
N ASN A 438 23.69 -126.50 1.35
CA ASN A 438 23.93 -127.90 0.84
C ASN A 438 22.79 -128.86 0.36
N GLY A 439 23.15 -129.83 -0.54
CA GLY A 439 22.29 -130.87 -1.14
C GLY A 439 23.02 -132.15 -1.65
N PHE A 440 22.30 -133.16 -2.19
CA PHE A 440 22.60 -134.63 -2.16
C PHE A 440 21.90 -135.42 -3.34
N TYR A 441 22.14 -136.70 -3.73
CA TYR A 441 23.23 -137.71 -3.56
C TYR A 441 22.99 -139.04 -4.39
N SER A 442 23.91 -140.03 -4.29
CA SER A 442 23.72 -141.51 -4.46
C SER A 442 23.67 -142.19 -5.88
N THR A 443 23.46 -143.54 -5.91
CA THR A 443 24.00 -144.55 -6.88
C THR A 443 23.16 -145.87 -6.93
N ILE A 444 23.55 -146.91 -7.73
CA ILE A 444 23.38 -148.42 -7.57
C ILE A 444 23.21 -149.23 -8.92
N SER A 445 23.40 -150.57 -8.89
CA SER A 445 23.44 -151.61 -9.97
C SER A 445 23.09 -153.01 -9.35
N PRO A 446 23.26 -154.25 -9.92
CA PRO A 446 23.46 -154.75 -11.30
C PRO A 446 22.65 -156.06 -11.71
N SER A 447 22.81 -156.49 -12.97
CA SER A 447 22.91 -157.89 -13.50
C SER A 447 21.98 -159.06 -13.08
N SER A 448 21.27 -159.62 -14.08
CA SER A 448 21.17 -161.09 -14.30
C SER A 448 20.71 -161.52 -15.71
N GLN A 449 20.29 -160.60 -16.58
CA GLN A 449 19.77 -160.87 -17.93
C GLN A 449 20.80 -161.44 -18.96
N ILE A 450 22.00 -161.88 -18.59
CA ILE A 450 23.24 -161.82 -19.40
C ILE A 450 23.16 -162.21 -20.89
N SER A 451 22.56 -163.33 -21.31
CA SER A 451 22.47 -163.67 -22.75
C SER A 451 21.38 -162.86 -23.48
N LYS A 452 20.31 -162.45 -22.79
CA LYS A 452 19.48 -161.34 -23.28
C LYS A 452 20.30 -160.05 -23.33
N LEU A 453 21.17 -159.75 -22.35
CA LEU A 453 22.12 -158.63 -22.40
C LEU A 453 23.21 -158.77 -23.48
N GLU A 454 23.16 -159.72 -24.41
CA GLU A 454 24.07 -159.74 -25.58
C GLU A 454 23.37 -159.17 -26.82
N ASN A 455 22.15 -159.61 -27.14
CA ASN A 455 21.32 -158.94 -28.15
C ASN A 455 20.71 -157.63 -27.63
N GLU A 456 20.28 -157.59 -26.37
CA GLU A 456 20.08 -156.34 -25.64
C GLU A 456 21.42 -155.62 -25.39
N LEU A 457 22.64 -156.16 -25.60
CA LEU A 457 23.85 -155.31 -25.73
C LEU A 457 23.92 -154.68 -27.10
N ALA A 458 23.62 -155.40 -28.18
CA ALA A 458 23.57 -154.82 -29.52
C ALA A 458 22.54 -153.67 -29.54
N GLU A 459 21.32 -153.95 -29.08
CA GLU A 459 20.25 -152.95 -28.95
C GLU A 459 20.57 -151.89 -27.90
N LYS A 460 20.99 -152.22 -26.65
CA LYS A 460 21.36 -151.18 -25.66
C LYS A 460 22.68 -150.49 -25.99
N SER A 461 23.51 -150.95 -26.92
CA SER A 461 24.72 -150.23 -27.39
C SER A 461 24.46 -149.36 -28.61
N VAL A 462 23.48 -149.71 -29.45
CA VAL A 462 22.85 -148.77 -30.38
C VAL A 462 22.10 -147.71 -29.57
N LEU A 463 21.23 -148.10 -28.64
CA LEU A 463 20.50 -147.20 -27.75
C LEU A 463 21.44 -146.40 -26.84
N LEU A 464 22.57 -146.93 -26.37
CA LEU A 464 23.58 -146.13 -25.65
C LEU A 464 24.31 -145.17 -26.58
N ARG A 465 24.53 -145.51 -27.86
CA ARG A 465 25.12 -144.58 -28.84
C ARG A 465 24.14 -143.48 -29.23
N GLU A 466 22.85 -143.81 -29.35
CA GLU A 466 21.75 -142.88 -29.55
C GLU A 466 21.51 -142.03 -28.30
N LEU A 467 21.50 -142.60 -27.10
CA LEU A 467 21.42 -141.86 -25.84
C LEU A 467 22.67 -141.03 -25.58
N GLN A 468 23.87 -141.47 -25.98
CA GLN A 468 25.09 -140.65 -25.93
C GLN A 468 25.04 -139.53 -26.97
N SER A 469 24.46 -139.77 -28.15
CA SER A 469 24.23 -138.75 -29.18
C SER A 469 23.20 -137.72 -28.73
N HIS A 470 22.05 -138.16 -28.19
CA HIS A 470 21.04 -137.32 -27.56
C HIS A 470 21.59 -136.58 -26.33
N LEU A 471 22.40 -137.23 -25.49
CA LEU A 471 23.00 -136.59 -24.30
C LEU A 471 24.13 -135.62 -24.69
N ALA A 472 24.83 -135.85 -25.79
CA ALA A 472 25.73 -134.87 -26.39
C ALA A 472 24.96 -133.70 -27.02
N ALA A 473 23.88 -133.97 -27.74
CA ALA A 473 23.00 -132.96 -28.33
C ALA A 473 22.32 -132.10 -27.24
N SER A 474 21.78 -132.70 -26.19
CA SER A 474 21.21 -131.99 -25.04
C SER A 474 22.26 -131.26 -24.21
N ARG A 475 23.51 -131.74 -24.14
CA ARG A 475 24.63 -130.97 -23.56
C ARG A 475 25.01 -129.77 -24.43
N GLN A 476 24.98 -129.92 -25.76
CA GLN A 476 25.21 -128.83 -26.70
C GLN A 476 24.05 -127.82 -26.67
N GLU A 477 22.80 -128.29 -26.55
CA GLU A 477 21.61 -127.46 -26.39
C GLU A 477 21.62 -126.71 -25.06
N LEU A 478 22.04 -127.37 -23.96
CA LEU A 478 22.29 -126.71 -22.67
C LEU A 478 23.40 -125.67 -22.79
N HIS A 479 24.56 -126.00 -23.38
CA HIS A 479 25.64 -125.03 -23.59
C HIS A 479 25.19 -123.82 -24.44
N LEU A 480 24.37 -124.04 -25.48
CA LEU A 480 23.78 -122.96 -26.27
C LEU A 480 22.75 -122.15 -25.46
N LYS A 481 21.95 -122.80 -24.61
CA LYS A 481 21.02 -122.14 -23.68
C LYS A 481 21.79 -121.29 -22.67
N ASP A 482 22.81 -121.83 -22.03
CA ASP A 482 23.71 -121.13 -21.09
C ASP A 482 24.42 -119.95 -21.76
N GLU A 483 24.91 -120.12 -23.00
CA GLU A 483 25.42 -119.01 -23.81
C GLU A 483 24.35 -117.93 -24.08
N THR A 484 23.10 -118.31 -24.39
CA THR A 484 22.03 -117.33 -24.61
C THR A 484 21.59 -116.65 -23.32
N LEU A 485 21.54 -117.38 -22.19
CA LEU A 485 21.29 -116.82 -20.87
C LEU A 485 22.38 -115.82 -20.51
N HIS A 486 23.65 -116.17 -20.64
CA HIS A 486 24.75 -115.25 -20.38
C HIS A 486 24.73 -114.00 -21.28
N LYS A 487 24.34 -114.16 -22.56
CA LYS A 487 24.13 -113.03 -23.50
C LYS A 487 22.92 -112.16 -23.10
N LEU A 488 21.88 -112.74 -22.49
CA LEU A 488 20.71 -112.03 -21.97
C LEU A 488 20.99 -111.34 -20.63
N GLU A 489 21.70 -112.00 -19.70
CA GLU A 489 22.20 -111.42 -18.46
C GLU A 489 23.05 -110.19 -18.74
N LYS A 490 24.03 -110.29 -19.65
CA LYS A 490 24.89 -109.17 -20.04
C LYS A 490 24.10 -108.00 -20.65
N LYS A 491 23.00 -108.27 -21.36
CA LYS A 491 22.07 -107.24 -21.87
C LYS A 491 21.18 -106.64 -20.78
N LEU A 492 20.73 -107.44 -19.82
CA LEU A 492 19.98 -106.98 -18.65
C LEU A 492 20.87 -106.06 -17.79
N ASP A 493 22.14 -106.42 -17.63
CA ASP A 493 23.14 -105.66 -16.90
C ASP A 493 23.49 -104.32 -17.58
N SER A 494 23.66 -104.30 -18.91
CA SER A 494 23.79 -103.02 -19.64
C SER A 494 22.53 -102.17 -19.50
N SER A 495 21.34 -102.77 -19.61
CA SER A 495 20.06 -102.07 -19.44
C SER A 495 19.88 -101.49 -18.04
N ARG A 496 20.31 -102.21 -17.00
CA ARG A 496 20.35 -101.73 -15.60
C ARG A 496 21.32 -100.57 -15.41
N ARG A 497 22.52 -100.63 -16.00
CA ARG A 497 23.51 -99.54 -15.96
C ARG A 497 22.99 -98.28 -16.68
N GLU A 498 22.38 -98.45 -17.85
CA GLU A 498 21.70 -97.35 -18.55
C GLU A 498 20.52 -96.78 -17.75
N GLY A 499 19.70 -97.63 -17.13
CA GLY A 499 18.62 -97.22 -16.24
C GLY A 499 19.13 -96.36 -15.08
N ASN A 500 20.20 -96.78 -14.42
CA ASN A 500 20.85 -96.02 -13.34
C ASN A 500 21.43 -94.68 -13.84
N GLN A 501 22.07 -94.64 -15.02
CA GLN A 501 22.57 -93.41 -15.62
C GLN A 501 21.44 -92.43 -15.97
N ARG A 502 20.34 -92.93 -16.55
CA ARG A 502 19.13 -92.14 -16.84
C ARG A 502 18.48 -91.62 -15.55
N GLY A 503 18.43 -92.45 -14.50
CA GLY A 503 17.96 -92.08 -13.17
C GLY A 503 18.78 -90.96 -12.53
N GLY A 504 20.12 -91.07 -12.54
CA GLY A 504 21.02 -90.01 -12.06
C GLY A 504 20.89 -88.70 -12.85
N ARG A 505 20.76 -88.78 -14.18
CA ARG A 505 20.47 -87.61 -15.03
C ARG A 505 19.11 -86.98 -14.71
N MET A 506 18.08 -87.80 -14.45
CA MET A 506 16.75 -87.33 -14.06
C MET A 506 16.79 -86.62 -12.71
N GLN A 507 17.47 -87.19 -11.70
CA GLN A 507 17.68 -86.55 -10.40
C GLN A 507 18.41 -85.21 -10.52
N TYR A 508 19.46 -85.15 -11.34
CA TYR A 508 20.20 -83.91 -11.62
C TYR A 508 19.31 -82.83 -12.26
N LEU A 509 18.52 -83.19 -13.28
CA LEU A 509 17.58 -82.27 -13.94
C LEU A 509 16.45 -81.83 -13.00
N THR A 510 15.96 -82.70 -12.12
CA THR A 510 15.00 -82.34 -11.07
C THR A 510 15.61 -81.34 -10.08
N GLY A 511 16.87 -81.52 -9.67
CA GLY A 511 17.59 -80.57 -8.82
C GLY A 511 17.84 -79.20 -9.49
N GLN A 512 18.12 -79.19 -10.80
CA GLN A 512 18.17 -77.95 -11.58
C GLN A 512 16.80 -77.26 -11.62
N LEU A 513 15.72 -78.03 -11.86
CA LEU A 513 14.36 -77.50 -11.94
C LEU A 513 13.92 -76.87 -10.61
N THR A 514 14.15 -77.54 -9.47
CA THR A 514 13.80 -76.97 -8.15
C THR A 514 14.66 -75.75 -7.81
N SER A 515 15.94 -75.72 -8.19
CA SER A 515 16.79 -74.53 -8.04
C SER A 515 16.28 -73.35 -8.87
N LEU A 516 15.82 -73.59 -10.10
CA LEU A 516 15.24 -72.56 -10.96
C LEU A 516 13.88 -72.09 -10.45
N GLN A 517 13.04 -72.99 -9.92
CA GLN A 517 11.76 -72.63 -9.29
C GLN A 517 11.96 -71.73 -8.07
N LEU A 518 12.96 -72.00 -7.23
CA LEU A 518 13.33 -71.13 -6.11
C LEU A 518 13.82 -69.75 -6.57
N GLU A 519 14.58 -69.69 -7.66
CA GLU A 519 15.08 -68.41 -8.20
C GLU A 519 13.98 -67.58 -8.88
N VAL A 520 13.04 -68.23 -9.57
CA VAL A 520 11.79 -67.60 -10.05
C VAL A 520 10.96 -67.07 -8.87
N GLY A 521 10.87 -67.83 -7.77
CA GLY A 521 10.22 -67.37 -6.54
C GLY A 521 10.87 -66.12 -5.93
N ARG A 522 12.21 -66.09 -5.84
CA ARG A 522 12.97 -64.92 -5.34
C ARG A 522 12.77 -63.69 -6.22
N THR A 523 12.96 -63.84 -7.52
CA THR A 523 12.84 -62.73 -8.49
C THR A 523 11.40 -62.22 -8.61
N HIS A 524 10.40 -63.09 -8.52
CA HIS A 524 9.00 -62.69 -8.40
C HIS A 524 8.74 -61.89 -7.12
N GLY A 525 9.24 -62.35 -5.96
CA GLY A 525 9.12 -61.63 -4.69
C GLY A 525 9.79 -60.24 -4.71
N GLN A 526 10.95 -60.11 -5.36
CA GLN A 526 11.62 -58.82 -5.59
C GLN A 526 10.80 -57.91 -6.51
N ALA A 527 10.26 -58.44 -7.62
CA ALA A 527 9.40 -57.67 -8.52
C ALA A 527 8.12 -57.19 -7.82
N GLU A 528 7.54 -58.02 -6.96
CA GLU A 528 6.38 -57.69 -6.11
C GLU A 528 6.70 -56.62 -5.04
N GLN A 529 7.90 -56.66 -4.46
CA GLN A 529 8.37 -55.61 -3.54
C GLN A 529 8.56 -54.27 -4.28
N LEU A 530 9.13 -54.30 -5.50
CA LEU A 530 9.31 -53.12 -6.34
C LEU A 530 7.98 -52.55 -6.83
N ARG A 531 7.00 -53.39 -7.21
CA ARG A 531 5.63 -52.97 -7.56
C ARG A 531 5.00 -52.15 -6.43
N ARG A 532 4.99 -52.68 -5.20
CA ARG A 532 4.46 -51.96 -4.02
C ARG A 532 5.23 -50.67 -3.68
N GLN A 533 6.51 -50.56 -4.08
CA GLN A 533 7.26 -49.30 -3.93
C GLN A 533 6.91 -48.28 -5.02
N VAL A 534 6.66 -48.71 -6.26
CA VAL A 534 6.19 -47.84 -7.35
C VAL A 534 4.78 -47.34 -7.06
N GLU A 535 3.89 -48.22 -6.60
CA GLU A 535 2.50 -47.91 -6.20
C GLU A 535 2.45 -46.84 -5.09
N LYS A 536 3.21 -47.04 -4.00
CA LYS A 536 3.33 -46.02 -2.92
C LYS A 536 3.97 -44.71 -3.36
N LYS A 537 4.80 -44.72 -4.41
CA LYS A 537 5.34 -43.49 -5.03
C LYS A 537 4.31 -42.80 -5.92
N ALA A 538 3.49 -43.56 -6.66
CA ALA A 538 2.39 -43.01 -7.45
C ALA A 538 1.34 -42.34 -6.56
N GLU A 539 0.93 -43.00 -5.46
CA GLU A 539 0.07 -42.39 -4.43
C GLU A 539 0.63 -41.06 -3.87
N LEU A 540 1.95 -40.97 -3.70
CA LEU A 540 2.61 -39.76 -3.19
C LEU A 540 2.64 -38.65 -4.25
N ILE A 541 2.88 -39.01 -5.52
CA ILE A 541 2.81 -38.08 -6.65
C ILE A 541 1.40 -37.51 -6.78
N GLU A 542 0.36 -38.35 -6.76
CA GLU A 542 -1.05 -37.92 -6.83
C GLU A 542 -1.39 -36.93 -5.69
N LYS A 543 -0.96 -37.21 -4.46
CA LYS A 543 -1.15 -36.30 -3.31
C LYS A 543 -0.44 -34.95 -3.54
N LEU A 544 0.80 -34.97 -4.04
CA LEU A 544 1.57 -33.77 -4.37
C LEU A 544 1.00 -33.00 -5.59
N GLU A 545 0.33 -33.67 -6.53
CA GLU A 545 -0.36 -33.04 -7.66
C GLU A 545 -1.66 -32.33 -7.20
N VAL A 546 -2.41 -32.96 -6.28
CA VAL A 546 -3.59 -32.33 -5.64
C VAL A 546 -3.16 -31.14 -4.77
N GLU A 547 -2.08 -31.25 -4.01
CA GLU A 547 -1.52 -30.13 -3.22
C GLU A 547 -1.02 -28.99 -4.12
N ASN A 548 -0.28 -29.28 -5.19
CA ASN A 548 0.13 -28.27 -6.17
C ASN A 548 -1.08 -27.60 -6.85
N SER A 549 -2.14 -28.35 -7.15
CA SER A 549 -3.38 -27.82 -7.72
C SER A 549 -4.08 -26.86 -6.74
N SER A 550 -4.14 -27.22 -5.46
CA SER A 550 -4.66 -26.36 -4.38
C SER A 550 -3.83 -25.09 -4.19
N LEU A 551 -2.51 -25.21 -4.13
CA LEU A 551 -1.60 -24.06 -4.01
C LEU A 551 -1.66 -23.14 -5.23
N THR A 552 -1.79 -23.71 -6.44
CA THR A 552 -1.98 -22.95 -7.68
C THR A 552 -3.31 -22.20 -7.67
N HIS A 553 -4.39 -22.81 -7.18
CA HIS A 553 -5.68 -22.14 -7.03
C HIS A 553 -5.60 -20.98 -6.03
N GLN A 554 -5.00 -21.21 -4.85
CA GLN A 554 -4.78 -20.17 -3.85
C GLN A 554 -3.90 -19.02 -4.38
N LEU A 555 -2.83 -19.32 -5.13
CA LEU A 555 -1.98 -18.31 -5.76
C LEU A 555 -2.79 -17.46 -6.76
N ASN A 556 -3.64 -18.08 -7.57
CA ASN A 556 -4.52 -17.37 -8.51
C ASN A 556 -5.56 -16.50 -7.78
N GLU A 557 -6.14 -16.96 -6.67
CA GLU A 557 -7.00 -16.12 -5.82
C GLU A 557 -6.25 -14.91 -5.26
N LYS A 558 -5.04 -15.11 -4.71
CA LYS A 558 -4.24 -14.01 -4.17
C LYS A 558 -3.87 -13.00 -5.27
N SER A 559 -3.45 -13.46 -6.45
CA SER A 559 -3.22 -12.62 -7.62
C SER A 559 -4.46 -11.80 -7.98
N ALA A 560 -5.64 -12.43 -8.07
CA ALA A 560 -6.90 -11.74 -8.34
C ALA A 560 -7.33 -10.77 -7.21
N THR A 561 -6.85 -10.92 -5.97
CA THR A 561 -7.03 -9.89 -4.92
C THR A 561 -6.02 -8.75 -5.04
N LEU A 562 -4.78 -9.02 -5.44
CA LEU A 562 -3.75 -8.01 -5.69
C LEU A 562 -4.14 -7.12 -6.88
N GLU A 563 -4.67 -7.69 -7.97
CA GLU A 563 -5.20 -6.92 -9.10
C GLU A 563 -6.35 -6.00 -8.68
N ARG A 564 -7.27 -6.47 -7.83
CA ARG A 564 -8.34 -5.63 -7.27
C ARG A 564 -7.77 -4.45 -6.48
N PHE A 565 -6.84 -4.68 -5.56
CA PHE A 565 -6.16 -3.58 -4.84
C PHE A 565 -5.36 -2.66 -5.77
N GLN A 566 -4.72 -3.18 -6.82
CA GLN A 566 -4.03 -2.39 -7.84
C GLN A 566 -4.99 -1.41 -8.52
N THR A 567 -6.19 -1.87 -8.93
CA THR A 567 -7.21 -1.00 -9.53
C THR A 567 -7.77 0.03 -8.56
N GLU A 568 -7.91 -0.31 -7.27
CA GLU A 568 -8.37 0.62 -6.23
C GLU A 568 -7.32 1.69 -5.91
N ILE A 569 -6.03 1.34 -5.89
CA ILE A 569 -4.91 2.28 -5.77
C ILE A 569 -4.87 3.24 -6.97
N VAL A 570 -5.09 2.76 -8.19
CA VAL A 570 -5.18 3.63 -9.39
C VAL A 570 -6.39 4.56 -9.32
N LYS A 571 -7.55 4.06 -8.89
CA LYS A 571 -8.79 4.84 -8.73
C LYS A 571 -8.62 5.94 -7.67
N THR A 572 -8.11 5.59 -6.48
CA THR A 572 -7.87 6.57 -5.40
C THR A 572 -6.78 7.57 -5.76
N SER A 573 -5.72 7.16 -6.46
CA SER A 573 -4.67 8.05 -6.99
C SER A 573 -5.21 9.07 -8.00
N THR A 574 -6.02 8.64 -8.96
CA THR A 574 -6.64 9.54 -9.95
C THR A 574 -7.64 10.50 -9.33
N GLU A 575 -8.38 10.08 -8.29
CA GLU A 575 -9.24 10.98 -7.51
C GLU A 575 -8.44 11.98 -6.66
N LEU A 576 -7.32 11.57 -6.05
CA LEU A 576 -6.42 12.45 -5.30
C LEU A 576 -5.82 13.51 -6.23
N GLU A 577 -5.41 13.15 -7.45
CA GLU A 577 -4.92 14.08 -8.46
C GLU A 577 -6.00 15.05 -8.97
N ARG A 578 -7.25 14.58 -9.16
CA ARG A 578 -8.41 15.47 -9.39
C ARG A 578 -8.54 16.49 -8.26
N LYS A 579 -8.47 16.06 -6.99
CA LYS A 579 -8.55 16.96 -5.84
C LYS A 579 -7.35 17.92 -5.72
N ARG A 580 -6.16 17.54 -6.18
CA ARG A 580 -5.01 18.48 -6.29
C ARG A 580 -5.30 19.59 -7.30
N LYS A 581 -5.93 19.28 -8.44
CA LYS A 581 -6.31 20.27 -9.47
C LYS A 581 -7.37 21.24 -8.96
N GLU A 582 -8.46 20.72 -8.37
CA GLU A 582 -9.50 21.55 -7.73
C GLU A 582 -8.92 22.51 -6.67
N VAL A 583 -8.00 22.04 -5.81
CA VAL A 583 -7.33 22.89 -4.81
C VAL A 583 -6.36 23.91 -5.45
N SER A 584 -5.77 23.61 -6.61
CA SER A 584 -4.94 24.55 -7.35
C SER A 584 -5.77 25.69 -7.98
N GLU A 585 -6.90 25.34 -8.59
CA GLU A 585 -7.87 26.28 -9.17
C GLU A 585 -8.49 27.18 -8.10
N GLN A 586 -8.83 26.63 -6.94
CA GLN A 586 -9.27 27.40 -5.77
C GLN A 586 -8.18 28.36 -5.28
N LYS A 587 -6.91 27.94 -5.20
CA LYS A 587 -5.80 28.82 -4.82
C LYS A 587 -5.60 29.99 -5.80
N MET A 588 -5.73 29.75 -7.10
CA MET A 588 -5.68 30.82 -8.12
C MET A 588 -6.86 31.77 -7.99
N THR A 589 -8.06 31.25 -7.74
CA THR A 589 -9.27 32.06 -7.49
C THR A 589 -9.11 32.94 -6.25
N ILE A 590 -8.61 32.38 -5.14
CA ILE A 590 -8.32 33.11 -3.90
C ILE A 590 -7.28 34.21 -4.14
N ARG A 591 -6.20 33.93 -4.89
CA ARG A 591 -5.18 34.94 -5.26
C ARG A 591 -5.81 36.10 -6.04
N THR A 592 -6.59 35.82 -7.09
CA THR A 592 -7.21 36.87 -7.91
C THR A 592 -8.23 37.70 -7.12
N LEU A 593 -8.96 37.08 -6.17
CA LEU A 593 -9.86 37.82 -5.26
C LEU A 593 -9.08 38.68 -4.26
N GLN A 594 -7.93 38.22 -3.76
CA GLN A 594 -7.05 39.02 -2.90
C GLN A 594 -6.46 40.22 -3.66
N GLU A 595 -6.01 40.03 -4.89
CA GLU A 595 -5.51 41.10 -5.77
C GLU A 595 -6.59 42.14 -6.07
N ALA A 596 -7.81 41.69 -6.41
CA ALA A 596 -8.96 42.56 -6.60
C ALA A 596 -9.35 43.34 -5.33
N LEU A 597 -9.31 42.70 -4.15
CA LEU A 597 -9.58 43.34 -2.87
C LEU A 597 -8.52 44.40 -2.52
N VAL A 598 -7.23 44.13 -2.79
CA VAL A 598 -6.15 45.11 -2.61
C VAL A 598 -6.29 46.29 -3.58
N ALA A 599 -6.66 46.04 -4.84
CA ALA A 599 -6.93 47.09 -5.82
C ALA A 599 -8.13 47.96 -5.41
N SER A 600 -9.23 47.34 -4.97
CA SER A 600 -10.41 48.05 -4.43
C SER A 600 -10.05 48.88 -3.19
N LYS A 601 -9.28 48.32 -2.25
CA LYS A 601 -8.83 49.06 -1.07
C LYS A 601 -8.00 50.28 -1.45
N ARG A 602 -7.02 50.14 -2.35
CA ARG A 602 -6.21 51.27 -2.85
C ARG A 602 -7.09 52.36 -3.46
N SER A 603 -8.09 51.99 -4.27
CA SER A 603 -9.04 52.96 -4.83
C SER A 603 -9.87 53.68 -3.75
N CYS A 604 -10.23 53.01 -2.66
CA CYS A 604 -10.91 53.64 -1.53
C CYS A 604 -9.98 54.57 -0.73
N ASP A 605 -8.72 54.17 -0.52
CA ASP A 605 -7.71 54.99 0.17
C ASP A 605 -7.34 56.23 -0.68
N ASP A 606 -7.27 56.10 -2.01
CA ASP A 606 -7.10 57.23 -2.96
C ASP A 606 -8.29 58.19 -2.92
N LEU A 607 -9.53 57.68 -2.99
CA LEU A 607 -10.75 58.50 -2.90
C LEU A 607 -10.84 59.22 -1.55
N ARG A 608 -10.48 58.54 -0.46
CA ARG A 608 -10.42 59.14 0.89
C ARG A 608 -9.36 60.23 0.98
N SER A 609 -8.21 60.03 0.34
CA SER A 609 -7.13 61.03 0.29
C SER A 609 -7.55 62.27 -0.50
N ARG A 610 -8.21 62.10 -1.66
CA ARG A 610 -8.80 63.21 -2.44
C ARG A 610 -9.84 63.98 -1.63
N LEU A 611 -10.82 63.28 -1.03
CA LEU A 611 -11.84 63.89 -0.20
C LEU A 611 -11.23 64.67 0.97
N ASN A 612 -10.14 64.17 1.57
CA ASN A 612 -9.42 64.89 2.62
C ASN A 612 -8.74 66.17 2.09
N CYS A 613 -8.13 66.13 0.89
CA CYS A 613 -7.61 67.33 0.24
C CYS A 613 -8.71 68.35 -0.11
N ASP A 614 -9.86 67.88 -0.60
CA ASP A 614 -11.02 68.73 -0.91
C ASP A 614 -11.57 69.40 0.36
N VAL A 615 -11.68 68.65 1.47
CA VAL A 615 -12.07 69.19 2.79
C VAL A 615 -11.05 70.23 3.29
N MET A 616 -9.75 69.96 3.25
CA MET A 616 -8.72 70.95 3.64
C MET A 616 -8.78 72.21 2.74
N SER A 617 -9.12 72.06 1.46
CA SER A 617 -9.30 73.19 0.53
C SER A 617 -10.57 74.00 0.85
N GLN A 618 -11.65 73.34 1.29
CA GLN A 618 -12.86 74.02 1.74
C GLN A 618 -12.67 74.70 3.10
N GLU A 619 -11.93 74.08 4.01
CA GLU A 619 -11.62 74.62 5.34
C GLU A 619 -10.74 75.87 5.23
N THR A 620 -9.66 75.83 4.45
CA THR A 620 -8.82 77.01 4.17
C THR A 620 -9.55 78.11 3.37
N GLN A 621 -10.56 77.76 2.57
CA GLN A 621 -11.47 78.73 1.95
C GLN A 621 -12.44 79.33 2.98
N ALA A 622 -12.97 78.54 3.91
CA ALA A 622 -13.83 79.01 5.01
C ALA A 622 -13.05 79.94 5.96
N GLU A 623 -11.82 79.61 6.33
CA GLU A 623 -10.93 80.51 7.09
C GLU A 623 -10.68 81.84 6.36
N ARG A 624 -10.59 81.82 5.02
CA ARG A 624 -10.45 83.03 4.23
C ARG A 624 -11.72 83.87 4.31
N LEU A 625 -12.88 83.28 4.08
CA LEU A 625 -14.17 83.96 4.17
C LEU A 625 -14.45 84.47 5.60
N GLU A 626 -14.00 83.76 6.64
CA GLU A 626 -14.05 84.25 8.02
C GLU A 626 -13.16 85.47 8.25
N ARG A 627 -11.95 85.48 7.70
CA ARG A 627 -11.04 86.65 7.79
C ARG A 627 -11.61 87.84 7.04
N GLU A 628 -12.11 87.64 5.82
CA GLU A 628 -12.78 88.67 5.01
C GLU A 628 -14.05 89.19 5.73
N LEU A 629 -14.82 88.32 6.39
CA LEU A 629 -15.98 88.72 7.20
C LEU A 629 -15.59 89.52 8.44
N LYS A 630 -14.53 89.10 9.16
CA LYS A 630 -14.01 89.81 10.35
C LYS A 630 -13.44 91.18 9.96
N GLU A 631 -12.77 91.28 8.81
CA GLU A 631 -12.28 92.53 8.24
C GLU A 631 -13.44 93.44 7.82
N ALA A 632 -14.46 92.91 7.11
CA ALA A 632 -15.67 93.66 6.76
C ALA A 632 -16.46 94.13 8.00
N GLN A 633 -16.53 93.33 9.07
CA GLN A 633 -17.12 93.72 10.35
C GLN A 633 -16.31 94.83 11.04
N SER A 634 -14.97 94.75 10.98
CA SER A 634 -14.08 95.80 11.51
C SER A 634 -14.25 97.12 10.74
N LEU A 635 -14.27 97.06 9.40
CA LEU A 635 -14.52 98.21 8.54
C LEU A 635 -15.92 98.80 8.75
N HIS A 636 -16.95 97.98 8.90
CA HIS A 636 -18.30 98.45 9.23
C HIS A 636 -18.35 99.11 10.61
N HIS A 637 -17.70 98.54 11.63
CA HIS A 637 -17.63 99.14 12.97
C HIS A 637 -16.83 100.45 12.99
N HIS A 638 -15.76 100.54 12.20
CA HIS A 638 -15.00 101.77 12.01
C HIS A 638 -15.82 102.84 11.28
N ALA A 639 -16.51 102.49 10.19
CA ALA A 639 -17.40 103.40 9.47
C ALA A 639 -18.57 103.87 10.34
N PHE A 640 -19.17 102.98 11.16
CA PHE A 640 -20.21 103.32 12.13
C PHE A 640 -19.68 104.27 13.22
N THR A 641 -18.45 104.04 13.71
CA THR A 641 -17.78 104.94 14.66
C THR A 641 -17.49 106.32 14.04
N GLN A 642 -17.00 106.37 12.79
CA GLN A 642 -16.88 107.64 12.05
C GLN A 642 -18.24 108.34 11.86
N LEU A 643 -19.32 107.57 11.66
CA LEU A 643 -20.69 108.11 11.56
C LEU A 643 -21.13 108.74 12.89
N LEU A 644 -20.92 108.05 14.02
CA LEU A 644 -21.17 108.60 15.36
C LEU A 644 -20.32 109.84 15.65
N GLU A 645 -19.03 109.83 15.31
CA GLU A 645 -18.17 111.02 15.41
C GLU A 645 -18.68 112.17 14.52
N SER A 646 -19.16 111.88 13.31
CA SER A 646 -19.71 112.90 12.41
C SER A 646 -21.03 113.47 12.92
N GLY A 647 -21.86 112.63 13.57
CA GLY A 647 -23.07 113.05 14.28
C GLY A 647 -22.76 113.96 15.46
N ALA A 648 -21.81 113.56 16.32
CA ALA A 648 -21.36 114.38 17.45
C ALA A 648 -20.73 115.71 17.01
N ARG A 649 -19.94 115.72 15.91
CA ARG A 649 -19.45 116.96 15.28
C ARG A 649 -20.62 117.80 14.73
N GLY A 650 -21.66 117.17 14.19
CA GLY A 650 -22.91 117.80 13.78
C GLY A 650 -23.64 118.48 14.95
N GLU A 651 -23.80 117.80 16.08
CA GLU A 651 -24.40 118.36 17.30
C GLU A 651 -23.60 119.56 17.85
N VAL A 652 -22.27 119.50 17.82
CA VAL A 652 -21.39 120.62 18.17
C VAL A 652 -21.59 121.79 17.20
N LEU A 653 -21.60 121.54 15.89
CA LEU A 653 -21.84 122.57 14.86
C LEU A 653 -23.27 123.15 14.93
N GLU A 654 -24.26 122.37 15.38
CA GLU A 654 -25.59 122.88 15.68
C GLU A 654 -25.59 123.77 16.92
N GLU A 655 -24.94 123.40 18.02
CA GLU A 655 -24.87 124.26 19.22
C GLU A 655 -24.02 125.52 18.96
N GLU A 656 -22.99 125.44 18.12
CA GLU A 656 -22.28 126.62 17.60
C GLU A 656 -23.21 127.48 16.74
N ASN A 657 -24.03 126.91 15.85
CA ASN A 657 -25.04 127.67 15.11
C ASN A 657 -26.12 128.27 16.01
N ARG A 658 -26.54 127.59 17.09
CA ARG A 658 -27.45 128.13 18.10
C ARG A 658 -26.77 129.25 18.89
N ALA A 659 -25.48 129.14 19.21
CA ALA A 659 -24.70 130.19 19.85
C ALA A 659 -24.50 131.41 18.95
N LEU A 660 -24.21 131.20 17.67
CA LEU A 660 -24.15 132.24 16.65
C LEU A 660 -25.52 132.89 16.43
N GLY A 661 -26.60 132.11 16.41
CA GLY A 661 -27.98 132.62 16.36
C GLY A 661 -28.31 133.53 17.54
N ARG A 662 -28.04 133.07 18.78
CA ARG A 662 -28.16 133.88 20.01
C ARG A 662 -27.33 135.17 19.94
N ARG A 663 -26.11 135.09 19.40
CA ARG A 663 -25.19 136.23 19.21
C ARG A 663 -25.67 137.20 18.12
N VAL A 664 -26.25 136.72 17.03
CA VAL A 664 -26.91 137.54 15.99
C VAL A 664 -28.14 138.24 16.56
N THR A 665 -28.97 137.57 17.36
CA THR A 665 -30.11 138.23 18.01
C THR A 665 -29.69 139.27 19.06
N SER A 666 -28.57 139.05 19.77
CA SER A 666 -27.96 140.10 20.62
C SER A 666 -27.55 141.29 19.77
N LEU A 667 -26.75 141.07 18.72
CA LEU A 667 -26.29 142.14 17.83
C LEU A 667 -27.44 142.89 17.15
N GLN A 668 -28.57 142.24 16.87
CA GLN A 668 -29.79 142.91 16.39
C GLN A 668 -30.46 143.78 17.47
N GLN A 669 -30.46 143.36 18.73
CA GLN A 669 -30.91 144.20 19.85
C GLN A 669 -29.96 145.39 20.09
N ASP A 670 -28.65 145.15 20.03
CA ASP A 670 -27.62 146.19 20.15
C ASP A 670 -27.73 147.22 19.00
N LEU A 671 -27.92 146.76 17.76
CA LEU A 671 -28.13 147.62 16.59
C LEU A 671 -29.43 148.44 16.70
N ALA A 672 -30.52 147.83 17.19
CA ALA A 672 -31.77 148.53 17.45
C ALA A 672 -31.62 149.58 18.57
N HIS A 673 -30.80 149.30 19.59
CA HIS A 673 -30.49 150.26 20.65
C HIS A 673 -29.62 151.41 20.13
N ALA A 674 -28.61 151.12 19.29
CA ALA A 674 -27.77 152.11 18.63
C ALA A 674 -28.61 153.04 17.72
N HIS A 675 -29.45 152.47 16.84
CA HIS A 675 -30.35 153.25 15.98
C HIS A 675 -31.30 154.14 16.80
N LYS A 676 -31.79 153.66 17.96
CA LYS A 676 -32.64 154.43 18.88
C LYS A 676 -31.87 155.56 19.59
N GLN A 677 -30.57 155.41 19.80
CA GLN A 677 -29.67 156.43 20.35
C GLN A 677 -29.27 157.47 19.29
N GLU A 678 -29.02 157.03 18.05
CA GLU A 678 -28.74 157.88 16.90
C GLU A 678 -29.97 158.74 16.52
N THR A 679 -31.16 158.14 16.49
CA THR A 679 -32.44 158.86 16.29
C THR A 679 -32.62 160.00 17.33
N ARG A 680 -32.23 159.76 18.59
CA ARG A 680 -32.26 160.79 19.65
C ARG A 680 -31.28 161.94 19.38
N GLN A 681 -30.06 161.64 18.90
CA GLN A 681 -29.11 162.68 18.50
C GLN A 681 -29.62 163.48 17.29
N ILE A 682 -30.23 162.83 16.30
CA ILE A 682 -30.82 163.49 15.14
C ILE A 682 -31.94 164.46 15.59
N THR A 683 -32.84 164.06 16.49
CA THR A 683 -33.85 164.98 17.04
C THR A 683 -33.25 166.16 17.83
N TYR A 684 -32.16 165.94 18.57
CA TYR A 684 -31.47 167.00 19.32
C TYR A 684 -30.82 168.02 18.39
N TRP A 685 -30.09 167.57 17.36
CA TRP A 685 -29.48 168.47 16.38
C TRP A 685 -30.51 169.20 15.51
N LYS A 686 -31.64 168.54 15.19
CA LYS A 686 -32.74 169.19 14.46
C LYS A 686 -33.36 170.34 15.24
N GLY A 687 -33.68 170.13 16.53
CA GLY A 687 -34.18 171.21 17.40
C GLY A 687 -33.17 172.36 17.54
N LYS A 688 -31.87 172.06 17.55
CA LYS A 688 -30.81 173.08 17.60
C LYS A 688 -30.70 173.91 16.30
N ALA A 689 -31.01 173.31 15.15
CA ALA A 689 -31.09 174.01 13.86
C ALA A 689 -32.36 174.87 13.75
N GLU A 690 -33.49 174.39 14.29
CA GLU A 690 -34.75 175.14 14.39
C GLU A 690 -34.60 176.36 15.34
N GLU A 691 -33.87 176.22 16.45
CA GLU A 691 -33.53 177.36 17.33
C GLU A 691 -32.61 178.40 16.64
N ALA A 692 -31.61 177.94 15.88
CA ALA A 692 -30.68 178.82 15.16
C ALA A 692 -31.38 179.59 14.02
N THR A 693 -32.27 178.94 13.27
CA THR A 693 -33.04 179.59 12.20
C THR A 693 -34.08 180.57 12.75
N HIS A 694 -34.71 180.28 13.90
CA HIS A 694 -35.61 181.24 14.55
C HIS A 694 -34.87 182.50 15.03
N LYS A 695 -33.64 182.36 15.55
CA LYS A 695 -32.80 183.51 15.95
C LYS A 695 -32.35 184.35 14.75
N LEU A 696 -31.99 183.70 13.64
CA LEU A 696 -31.64 184.39 12.39
C LEU A 696 -32.84 185.19 11.84
N ALA A 697 -34.05 184.62 11.87
CA ALA A 697 -35.27 185.30 11.42
C ALA A 697 -35.69 186.48 12.33
N LEU A 698 -35.26 186.50 13.60
CA LEU A 698 -35.46 187.63 14.50
C LEU A 698 -34.50 188.78 14.17
N THR A 699 -33.19 188.53 14.11
CA THR A 699 -32.21 189.57 13.80
C THR A 699 -32.38 190.15 12.39
N GLN A 700 -32.77 189.31 11.42
CA GLN A 700 -33.05 189.76 10.06
C GLN A 700 -34.31 190.65 9.97
N LYS A 701 -35.24 190.53 10.92
CA LYS A 701 -36.42 191.41 11.03
C LYS A 701 -36.10 192.73 11.74
N GLU A 702 -35.23 192.71 12.74
CA GLU A 702 -34.73 193.90 13.43
C GLU A 702 -33.90 194.81 12.49
N VAL A 703 -33.07 194.20 11.62
CA VAL A 703 -32.36 194.94 10.55
C VAL A 703 -33.36 195.60 9.59
N GLN A 704 -34.39 194.88 9.14
CA GLN A 704 -35.40 195.42 8.22
C GLN A 704 -36.12 196.66 8.80
N THR A 705 -36.50 196.63 10.08
CA THR A 705 -37.12 197.81 10.73
C THR A 705 -36.19 199.01 10.84
N LEU A 706 -34.87 198.79 10.99
CA LEU A 706 -33.88 199.88 11.05
C LEU A 706 -33.58 200.46 9.66
N GLU A 707 -33.62 199.64 8.60
CA GLU A 707 -33.50 200.11 7.21
C GLU A 707 -34.72 200.96 6.78
N GLU A 708 -35.92 200.63 7.27
CA GLU A 708 -37.14 201.41 7.08
C GLU A 708 -37.11 202.77 7.85
N GLU A 709 -36.59 202.82 9.07
CA GLU A 709 -36.42 204.09 9.81
C GLU A 709 -35.33 205.01 9.20
N VAL A 710 -34.23 204.44 8.70
CA VAL A 710 -33.13 205.20 8.07
C VAL A 710 -33.56 205.76 6.71
N THR A 711 -34.38 205.05 5.94
CA THR A 711 -34.94 205.56 4.67
C THR A 711 -35.98 206.65 4.91
N ALA A 712 -36.94 206.44 5.83
CA ALA A 712 -37.94 207.45 6.17
C ALA A 712 -37.33 208.78 6.68
N THR A 713 -36.24 208.70 7.46
CA THR A 713 -35.53 209.90 7.95
C THR A 713 -34.65 210.59 6.90
N ALA A 714 -34.22 209.88 5.85
CA ALA A 714 -33.56 210.49 4.69
C ALA A 714 -34.56 211.25 3.80
N GLU A 715 -35.72 210.67 3.50
CA GLU A 715 -36.74 211.29 2.64
C GLU A 715 -37.36 212.54 3.28
N ALA A 716 -37.65 212.50 4.59
CA ALA A 716 -38.14 213.66 5.34
C ALA A 716 -37.15 214.84 5.32
N ARG A 717 -35.85 214.56 5.21
CA ARG A 717 -34.80 215.59 5.16
C ARG A 717 -34.70 216.23 3.77
N ALA A 718 -34.76 215.43 2.70
CA ALA A 718 -34.79 215.91 1.33
C ALA A 718 -36.05 216.76 1.03
N GLU A 719 -37.21 216.40 1.59
CA GLU A 719 -38.44 217.18 1.38
C GLU A 719 -38.44 218.51 2.17
N ALA A 720 -37.75 218.58 3.31
CA ALA A 720 -37.55 219.83 4.04
C ALA A 720 -36.64 220.81 3.29
N GLU A 721 -35.54 220.32 2.71
CA GLU A 721 -34.58 221.10 1.93
C GLU A 721 -35.24 221.67 0.66
N LYS A 722 -36.05 220.86 -0.04
CA LYS A 722 -36.83 221.28 -1.20
C LYS A 722 -37.87 222.38 -0.89
N ARG A 723 -38.51 222.33 0.29
CA ARG A 723 -39.43 223.40 0.75
C ARG A 723 -38.71 224.71 1.08
N ALA A 724 -37.44 224.66 1.49
CA ALA A 724 -36.64 225.87 1.72
C ALA A 724 -36.32 226.59 0.39
N GLU A 725 -35.94 225.86 -0.66
CA GLU A 725 -35.69 226.45 -1.99
C GLU A 725 -36.94 227.09 -2.63
N GLU A 726 -38.11 226.47 -2.46
CA GLU A 726 -39.38 227.03 -2.95
C GLU A 726 -39.75 228.33 -2.23
N LEU A 727 -39.55 228.42 -0.91
CA LEU A 727 -39.75 229.67 -0.17
C LEU A 727 -38.77 230.76 -0.61
N GLN A 728 -37.52 230.41 -0.89
CA GLN A 728 -36.52 231.38 -1.36
C GLN A 728 -36.85 231.92 -2.76
N LYS A 729 -37.32 231.07 -3.69
CA LYS A 729 -37.84 231.52 -5.01
C LYS A 729 -39.09 232.40 -4.87
N ARG A 730 -39.99 232.08 -3.94
CA ARG A 730 -41.24 232.82 -3.72
C ARG A 730 -41.01 234.21 -3.11
N ASN A 731 -39.92 234.40 -2.37
CA ASN A 731 -39.54 235.70 -1.81
C ASN A 731 -38.97 236.64 -2.89
N VAL A 732 -38.13 236.12 -3.80
CA VAL A 732 -37.63 236.87 -4.97
C VAL A 732 -38.79 237.38 -5.85
N GLN A 733 -39.79 236.52 -6.12
CA GLN A 733 -40.98 236.91 -6.88
C GLN A 733 -41.86 237.98 -6.20
N LEU A 734 -41.70 238.20 -4.89
CA LEU A 734 -42.37 239.31 -4.19
C LEU A 734 -41.55 240.60 -4.26
N GLN A 735 -40.22 240.53 -4.24
CA GLN A 735 -39.36 241.68 -4.52
C GLN A 735 -39.55 242.20 -5.95
N GLU A 736 -39.68 241.30 -6.94
CA GLU A 736 -39.98 241.67 -8.33
C GLU A 736 -41.38 242.26 -8.52
N ARG A 737 -42.37 241.87 -7.70
CA ARG A 737 -43.74 242.39 -7.79
C ARG A 737 -43.97 243.73 -7.10
N LEU A 738 -43.13 244.11 -6.14
CA LEU A 738 -43.18 245.43 -5.49
C LEU A 738 -42.30 246.47 -6.21
N SER A 739 -41.22 246.07 -6.88
CA SER A 739 -40.49 246.95 -7.79
C SER A 739 -41.24 247.20 -9.10
N ALA A 740 -42.00 246.22 -9.60
CA ALA A 740 -42.88 246.39 -10.77
C ALA A 740 -44.16 247.23 -10.50
N GLN A 741 -44.27 247.90 -9.34
CA GLN A 741 -45.20 249.02 -9.15
C GLN A 741 -44.47 250.37 -8.94
N GLU A 742 -43.22 250.48 -9.41
CA GLU A 742 -42.72 251.77 -9.87
C GLU A 742 -43.63 252.34 -10.97
N THR A 743 -43.91 253.64 -10.91
CA THR A 743 -44.23 254.49 -12.08
C THR A 743 -45.50 254.20 -12.91
N SER A 744 -46.49 253.49 -12.37
CA SER A 744 -47.78 253.25 -13.07
C SER A 744 -49.03 253.91 -12.45
N GLU A 745 -48.89 255.04 -11.72
CA GLU A 745 -49.95 256.07 -11.64
C GLU A 745 -49.43 257.39 -11.01
N SER A 746 -48.66 258.14 -11.80
CA SER A 746 -48.45 259.57 -11.53
C SER A 746 -49.53 260.40 -12.23
N VAL A 747 -50.38 261.09 -11.45
CA VAL A 747 -51.28 262.20 -11.85
C VAL A 747 -52.57 261.82 -12.61
N GLU A 748 -53.58 261.38 -11.87
CA GLU A 748 -55.01 261.76 -12.00
C GLU A 748 -55.70 261.49 -10.64
N ARG A 749 -56.42 262.41 -9.96
CA ARG A 749 -56.69 263.84 -10.16
C ARG A 749 -56.62 264.60 -8.82
N LEU A 750 -56.64 265.93 -8.88
CA LEU A 750 -56.74 266.80 -7.70
C LEU A 750 -58.09 266.64 -6.96
N GLY A 751 -58.02 266.72 -5.63
CA GLY A 751 -59.14 266.81 -4.68
C GLY A 751 -58.61 267.27 -3.33
#